data_AF-G8UKV9-F1
#
_entry.id   AF-G8UKV9-F1
#
_cell.length_a   1.000
_cell.length_b   1.000
_cell.length_c   1.000
_cell.angle_alpha   90.00
_cell.angle_beta   90.00
_cell.angle_gamma   90.00
#
_symmetry.space_group_name_H-M   'P 1'
#
loop_
_entity.id
_entity.type
_entity.pdbx_description
1 polymer ?
#
loop_
_entity_poly.entity_id
_entity_poly.type
_entity_poly.pdbx_seq_one_letter_code
_entity_poly.pdbx_strand_id
1 'polypeptide(L)'
;MKNYFLTGMFCLSLTGSLCAQSSGLPYWQDIQTVAVNKEKPRTEFMSYDDARTAGSTPFEQSKYYLSLNGTWKFLYVDSYKKLPADATSADVHTASWNDIQVPGNWEMQGFGTAIYTNHGYEFKPRNPQPPALPENNPVGIYRRDFEIPAGWDGRDVYLHINGAKSGLYVYINGREVGYSEDSKNPAEFLINPYLKQGKNIVTLKIFRWSTGSYLECQDFWRISGIERDVYLWSQPKIAVNDFRIVSTLDDSYLNGIFRLAVDVKNHSSKAENVTVSYRLIDEHRAEVATGNRTLSVEAGTTQTFSFGNLLEKVARWSAEQPHLYRIVMTVEANGNACEAVPYRVGFRRFEMKQTEALAANGKPYTVMLFNGQPIKFKGVNIHEHNPETGHYVTEALMRRDFELMKLHNLNAVRLCHYPQSRRFYELCDEYGLYVYDEANIESHGMYYDLRKGGTLGNNPEWLVPHMDRTMNMYERHKNFPSITLWSLGNEAGNGYNFYQTYLYIKNKEKDGADRPVNYERALWEWNTDMYVPQYPSADWLEKIGREGSDRPVVPSEYSHAMGNSNGNLWKQWQAIYRYPNLQGGFIWDWVDQGIRETDKNGRTYWAYGGDYGVNAPSDGNFLCNGIVSPDRTPHPAMAEVKYAHQNVGFEPVDTQTGEVRITNRFYFTSIDNRYNIICRLMADGKTLQEKVLPVTLKPQESTTVRTFVPKGSSECFVNLSVVTKEKDGVIPAGHVIAHDQFRLSEQTNRPQYKAGGAKPQIVNEGDRIVVSSPKVQFVFDKKNGIVTSYKVGGKEYFHDGFGLRPNFWRAPTDNDYGNGAPEREQIWKQSSRHFHVTDATARIEGNQAIVGTTFLLPAGNLYIVDYTISPSGVMNVSARFTSTELSAAEAEASEATRTATFTPGKEAARKEASQLNVPRIGVRFRLPASMNTVRYFGRGPEENYWDRKAGTPVGLYQSTADQLYFPYVRPQENGHHCDTRWLSLTAGNGGGLLIVADSLIEFNALRNAIEDFDDEEKTHLPRQWNNFTPEMIADHDEAKAKNRLRRQHHINDITPRDFVEVCIDLKQQGVAGYDSWGDRPLPEHSLPANRNYRWGFTFVPVSSASEVQAKSRMTYGNKSGSSPVKKQD
;
A
#
# COMPACT_ATOMS: atom_id res chain seq x y z
N MET A 1 29.79 33.43 -53.97
CA MET A 1 30.47 34.63 -53.41
C MET A 1 30.10 34.73 -51.95
N LYS A 2 30.95 34.72 -50.93
CA LYS A 2 32.42 34.74 -50.78
C LYS A 2 32.75 34.12 -49.42
N ASN A 3 33.80 33.30 -49.41
CA ASN A 3 34.75 32.95 -48.35
C ASN A 3 34.24 32.40 -47.01
N TYR A 4 34.61 31.15 -46.69
CA TYR A 4 35.57 30.87 -45.62
C TYR A 4 36.38 29.60 -45.94
N PHE A 5 37.65 29.67 -45.58
CA PHE A 5 38.78 28.82 -45.96
C PHE A 5 38.95 27.61 -45.03
N LEU A 6 39.59 26.57 -45.58
CA LEU A 6 40.12 25.37 -44.91
C LEU A 6 41.03 25.67 -43.71
N THR A 7 40.93 24.82 -42.67
CA THR A 7 42.00 24.10 -41.95
C THR A 7 41.30 23.33 -40.81
N GLY A 8 41.55 22.07 -40.46
CA GLY A 8 42.63 21.13 -40.70
C GLY A 8 42.73 20.30 -39.41
N MET A 9 42.62 18.97 -39.53
CA MET A 9 42.75 17.96 -38.47
C MET A 9 43.78 18.31 -37.39
N PHE A 10 43.41 18.23 -36.10
CA PHE A 10 44.22 17.68 -34.99
C PHE A 10 43.29 17.57 -33.75
N CYS A 11 42.55 16.48 -33.63
CA CYS A 11 41.96 16.06 -32.36
C CYS A 11 42.80 14.88 -31.86
N LEU A 12 43.93 15.21 -31.23
CA LEU A 12 44.64 14.25 -30.41
C LEU A 12 43.89 14.06 -29.10
N SER A 13 43.70 12.79 -28.77
CA SER A 13 43.44 12.23 -27.45
C SER A 13 44.06 13.03 -26.29
N LEU A 14 43.21 13.67 -25.50
CA LEU A 14 43.51 14.08 -24.13
C LEU A 14 42.67 13.20 -23.20
N THR A 15 43.19 12.01 -22.92
CA THR A 15 42.89 11.27 -21.69
C THR A 15 43.54 12.03 -20.53
N GLY A 16 42.94 13.16 -20.17
CA GLY A 16 43.28 13.88 -18.96
C GLY A 16 42.60 13.20 -17.78
N SER A 17 43.39 12.48 -16.98
CA SER A 17 43.05 12.24 -15.58
C SER A 17 42.82 13.61 -14.94
N LEU A 18 41.54 13.98 -14.74
CA LEU A 18 41.17 15.01 -13.79
C LEU A 18 41.59 14.48 -12.42
N CYS A 19 42.84 14.74 -12.03
CA CYS A 19 43.19 14.79 -10.63
C CYS A 19 42.32 15.89 -10.03
N ALA A 20 41.27 15.48 -9.32
CA ALA A 20 40.56 16.37 -8.41
C ALA A 20 41.61 17.05 -7.53
N GLN A 21 41.65 18.39 -7.55
CA GLN A 21 42.33 19.13 -6.49
C GLN A 21 41.68 18.66 -5.19
N SER A 22 42.43 17.97 -4.33
CA SER A 22 41.88 17.48 -3.06
C SER A 22 41.42 18.69 -2.26
N SER A 23 40.12 18.78 -1.98
CA SER A 23 39.49 19.82 -1.15
C SER A 23 40.05 19.87 0.28
N GLY A 24 40.85 18.86 0.67
CA GLY A 24 41.35 18.66 2.03
C GLY A 24 40.30 18.03 2.96
N LEU A 25 39.06 17.89 2.49
CA LEU A 25 37.97 17.24 3.21
C LEU A 25 38.01 15.71 3.03
N PRO A 26 37.56 14.92 4.02
CA PRO A 26 37.30 13.50 3.82
C PRO A 26 36.13 13.30 2.86
N TYR A 27 36.16 12.23 2.06
CA TYR A 27 35.18 11.97 0.99
C TYR A 27 33.71 12.10 1.42
N TRP A 28 33.35 11.59 2.59
CA TRP A 28 31.97 11.65 3.11
C TRP A 28 31.45 13.07 3.44
N GLN A 29 32.32 14.09 3.40
CA GLN A 29 31.98 15.51 3.57
C GLN A 29 32.11 16.31 2.27
N ASP A 30 32.56 15.69 1.18
CA ASP A 30 32.83 16.37 -0.10
C ASP A 30 31.75 16.01 -1.13
N ILE A 31 30.87 16.97 -1.42
CA ILE A 31 29.78 16.82 -2.40
C ILE A 31 30.25 16.49 -3.82
N GLN A 32 31.52 16.75 -4.16
CA GLN A 32 32.09 16.42 -5.47
C GLN A 32 32.66 15.01 -5.53
N THR A 33 32.79 14.31 -4.39
CA THR A 33 33.38 12.96 -4.31
C THR A 33 32.33 11.91 -3.96
N VAL A 34 31.54 11.51 -4.96
CA VAL A 34 30.52 10.45 -4.80
C VAL A 34 31.08 9.04 -4.90
N ALA A 35 32.28 8.87 -5.47
CA ALA A 35 32.96 7.59 -5.59
C ALA A 35 34.47 7.76 -5.79
N VAL A 36 35.25 6.79 -5.32
CA VAL A 36 36.71 6.69 -5.53
C VAL A 36 37.04 5.25 -5.91
N ASN A 37 37.67 5.03 -7.06
CA ASN A 37 38.03 3.71 -7.60
C ASN A 37 36.86 2.70 -7.78
N LYS A 38 35.61 3.17 -7.70
CA LYS A 38 34.40 2.40 -8.02
C LYS A 38 34.39 2.11 -9.53
N GLU A 39 34.06 0.87 -9.91
CA GLU A 39 33.80 0.52 -11.31
C GLU A 39 32.64 1.36 -11.86
N LYS A 40 32.66 1.64 -13.17
CA LYS A 40 31.58 2.38 -13.81
C LYS A 40 30.28 1.56 -13.79
N PRO A 41 29.11 2.22 -13.65
CA PRO A 41 27.83 1.53 -13.72
C PRO A 41 27.66 0.76 -15.02
N ARG A 42 27.20 -0.48 -14.90
CA ARG A 42 27.02 -1.44 -16.00
C ARG A 42 25.90 -2.40 -15.65
N THR A 43 25.43 -3.14 -16.67
CA THR A 43 24.45 -4.21 -16.46
C THR A 43 25.00 -5.19 -15.42
N GLU A 44 24.17 -5.61 -14.46
CA GLU A 44 24.56 -6.68 -13.56
C GLU A 44 24.46 -8.04 -14.23
N PHE A 45 25.55 -8.80 -14.18
CA PHE A 45 25.59 -10.16 -14.70
C PHE A 45 26.58 -11.00 -13.90
N MET A 46 26.65 -12.30 -14.22
CA MET A 46 27.63 -13.22 -13.66
C MET A 46 28.30 -14.02 -14.77
N SER A 47 29.59 -14.26 -14.62
CA SER A 47 30.36 -15.10 -15.52
C SER A 47 30.16 -16.58 -15.19
N TYR A 48 30.15 -17.40 -16.23
CA TYR A 48 30.13 -18.86 -16.16
C TYR A 48 31.19 -19.44 -17.10
N ASP A 49 31.51 -20.71 -16.90
CA ASP A 49 32.52 -21.46 -17.66
C ASP A 49 31.96 -22.36 -18.75
N ASP A 50 30.69 -22.76 -18.65
CA ASP A 50 30.02 -23.54 -19.69
C ASP A 50 28.76 -22.83 -20.19
N ALA A 51 28.80 -22.39 -21.46
CA ALA A 51 27.69 -21.74 -22.13
C ALA A 51 26.42 -22.61 -22.22
N ARG A 52 26.51 -23.93 -22.01
CA ARG A 52 25.36 -24.84 -21.99
C ARG A 52 24.60 -24.81 -20.65
N THR A 53 25.31 -24.61 -19.53
CA THR A 53 24.73 -24.66 -18.17
C THR A 53 24.56 -23.26 -17.54
N ALA A 54 25.24 -22.24 -18.08
CA ALA A 54 25.23 -20.87 -17.57
C ALA A 54 23.81 -20.34 -17.30
N GLY A 55 22.87 -20.61 -18.20
CA GLY A 55 21.51 -20.08 -18.09
C GLY A 55 20.52 -20.92 -17.27
N SER A 56 20.94 -22.01 -16.63
CA SER A 56 20.09 -22.88 -15.79
C SER A 56 20.57 -22.96 -14.34
N THR A 57 21.69 -22.30 -14.04
CA THR A 57 22.32 -22.30 -12.73
C THR A 57 22.11 -20.92 -12.11
N PRO A 58 21.66 -20.79 -10.85
CA PRO A 58 21.65 -19.51 -10.15
C PRO A 58 23.05 -18.89 -10.09
N PHE A 59 23.16 -17.55 -10.10
CA PHE A 59 24.46 -16.90 -10.19
C PHE A 59 25.33 -17.12 -8.95
N GLU A 60 24.70 -17.33 -7.80
CA GLU A 60 25.33 -17.67 -6.52
C GLU A 60 25.98 -19.06 -6.53
N GLN A 61 25.61 -19.90 -7.51
CA GLN A 61 26.18 -21.23 -7.72
C GLN A 61 27.25 -21.25 -8.82
N SER A 62 27.58 -20.10 -9.43
CA SER A 62 28.72 -20.03 -10.34
C SER A 62 30.02 -20.31 -9.58
N LYS A 63 30.93 -21.07 -10.19
CA LYS A 63 32.28 -21.29 -9.65
C LYS A 63 33.13 -20.01 -9.56
N TYR A 64 32.64 -18.93 -10.19
CA TYR A 64 33.23 -17.60 -10.17
C TYR A 64 32.55 -16.67 -9.18
N TYR A 65 31.68 -17.17 -8.31
CA TYR A 65 31.04 -16.44 -7.22
C TYR A 65 31.52 -16.96 -5.86
N LEU A 66 31.74 -16.06 -4.91
CA LEU A 66 32.03 -16.38 -3.52
C LEU A 66 31.27 -15.42 -2.60
N SER A 67 30.25 -15.92 -1.90
CA SER A 67 29.51 -15.12 -0.93
C SER A 67 30.42 -14.70 0.23
N LEU A 68 30.26 -13.45 0.66
CA LEU A 68 30.79 -12.93 1.91
C LEU A 68 29.67 -12.67 2.92
N ASN A 69 28.44 -13.11 2.68
CA ASN A 69 27.35 -13.04 3.65
C ASN A 69 27.59 -13.94 4.87
N GLY A 70 26.92 -13.65 5.97
CA GLY A 70 27.02 -14.35 7.25
C GLY A 70 27.60 -13.46 8.34
N THR A 71 28.29 -14.06 9.31
CA THR A 71 28.79 -13.33 10.48
C THR A 71 30.11 -12.61 10.19
N TRP A 72 30.18 -11.34 10.59
CA TRP A 72 31.36 -10.48 10.50
C TRP A 72 31.73 -9.96 11.88
N LYS A 73 33.01 -9.61 12.08
CA LYS A 73 33.42 -8.82 13.24
C LYS A 73 32.96 -7.37 13.07
N PHE A 74 32.45 -6.79 14.14
CA PHE A 74 31.82 -5.48 14.13
C PHE A 74 32.24 -4.59 15.29
N LEU A 75 32.70 -3.39 14.95
CA LEU A 75 32.96 -2.31 15.90
C LEU A 75 32.03 -1.14 15.59
N TYR A 76 31.26 -0.73 16.58
CA TYR A 76 30.37 0.43 16.51
C TYR A 76 30.85 1.54 17.45
N VAL A 77 30.82 2.78 16.99
CA VAL A 77 31.01 3.98 17.81
C VAL A 77 29.98 5.04 17.45
N ASP A 78 29.47 5.77 18.45
CA ASP A 78 28.48 6.86 18.25
C ASP A 78 29.06 8.09 17.54
N SER A 79 30.38 8.18 17.43
CA SER A 79 31.07 9.29 16.78
C SER A 79 32.38 8.82 16.18
N TYR A 80 32.62 9.18 14.92
CA TYR A 80 33.87 8.88 14.21
C TYR A 80 35.13 9.33 14.96
N LYS A 81 35.03 10.35 15.83
CA LYS A 81 36.14 10.83 16.67
C LYS A 81 36.60 9.83 17.74
N LYS A 82 35.76 8.83 18.04
CA LYS A 82 36.05 7.75 19.00
C LYS A 82 36.60 6.49 18.33
N LEU A 83 36.78 6.49 17.01
CA LEU A 83 37.38 5.35 16.31
C LEU A 83 38.84 5.15 16.77
N PRO A 84 39.26 3.92 17.08
CA PRO A 84 40.67 3.59 17.22
C PRO A 84 41.45 3.97 15.96
N ALA A 85 42.66 4.52 16.11
CA ALA A 85 43.49 4.94 14.97
C ALA A 85 43.86 3.77 14.04
N ASP A 86 43.90 2.55 14.57
CA ASP A 86 44.20 1.31 13.88
C ASP A 86 42.96 0.53 13.42
N ALA A 87 41.74 1.10 13.51
CA ALA A 87 40.48 0.39 13.26
C ALA A 87 40.38 -0.27 11.86
N THR A 88 41.12 0.25 10.87
CA THR A 88 41.18 -0.29 9.50
C THR A 88 42.47 -1.05 9.19
N SER A 89 43.37 -1.20 10.17
CA SER A 89 44.65 -1.92 10.00
C SER A 89 44.44 -3.41 9.74
N ALA A 90 45.32 -4.04 8.95
CA ALA A 90 45.30 -5.49 8.79
C ALA A 90 45.59 -6.23 10.11
N ASP A 91 46.32 -5.61 11.03
CA ASP A 91 46.84 -6.24 12.25
C ASP A 91 46.04 -5.92 13.52
N VAL A 92 44.92 -5.18 13.41
CA VAL A 92 44.11 -4.83 14.59
C VAL A 92 43.56 -6.08 15.29
N HIS A 93 43.61 -6.07 16.62
CA HIS A 93 43.04 -7.13 17.45
C HIS A 93 41.52 -6.98 17.57
N THR A 94 40.78 -7.96 17.06
CA THR A 94 39.30 -7.94 17.01
C THR A 94 38.63 -8.78 18.12
N ALA A 95 39.39 -9.28 19.09
CA ALA A 95 38.85 -10.15 20.15
C ALA A 95 37.76 -9.48 21.00
N SER A 96 37.81 -8.15 21.14
CA SER A 96 36.81 -7.35 21.86
C SER A 96 35.69 -6.82 20.96
N TRP A 97 35.70 -7.12 19.66
CA TRP A 97 34.67 -6.67 18.73
C TRP A 97 33.45 -7.58 18.82
N ASN A 98 32.28 -7.02 18.55
CA ASN A 98 31.04 -7.78 18.47
C ASN A 98 31.01 -8.62 17.18
N ASP A 99 30.03 -9.52 17.10
CA ASP A 99 29.65 -10.18 15.87
C ASP A 99 28.37 -9.54 15.32
N ILE A 100 28.26 -9.43 13.99
CA ILE A 100 27.07 -8.91 13.30
C ILE A 100 26.73 -9.80 12.10
N GLN A 101 25.45 -9.94 11.78
CA GLN A 101 25.01 -10.60 10.55
C GLN A 101 25.01 -9.62 9.38
N VAL A 102 25.53 -10.09 8.25
CA VAL A 102 25.56 -9.37 6.98
C VAL A 102 24.87 -10.22 5.91
N PRO A 103 23.89 -9.67 5.18
CA PRO A 103 23.33 -8.32 5.30
C PRO A 103 22.36 -8.16 6.48
N GLY A 104 22.04 -6.91 6.80
CA GLY A 104 21.13 -6.51 7.87
C GLY A 104 21.54 -5.17 8.47
N ASN A 105 20.56 -4.30 8.72
CA ASN A 105 20.82 -3.00 9.36
C ASN A 105 21.33 -3.18 10.79
N TRP A 106 22.28 -2.34 11.23
CA TRP A 106 22.86 -2.51 12.58
C TRP A 106 21.85 -2.16 13.69
N GLU A 107 20.85 -1.31 13.40
CA GLU A 107 19.82 -0.93 14.36
C GLU A 107 18.94 -2.11 14.75
N MET A 108 18.69 -3.02 13.80
CA MET A 108 17.92 -4.23 14.03
C MET A 108 18.71 -5.30 14.78
N GLN A 109 20.00 -5.04 15.02
CA GLN A 109 20.94 -5.95 15.68
C GLN A 109 21.47 -5.35 17.00
N GLY A 110 20.80 -4.32 17.53
CA GLY A 110 21.07 -3.75 18.85
C GLY A 110 22.11 -2.62 18.88
N PHE A 111 22.51 -2.06 17.74
CA PHE A 111 23.48 -0.96 17.67
C PHE A 111 22.82 0.35 17.22
N GLY A 112 23.16 1.47 17.86
CA GLY A 112 22.60 2.77 17.50
C GLY A 112 21.11 2.91 17.79
N THR A 113 20.39 3.65 16.96
CA THR A 113 18.97 3.97 17.18
C THR A 113 18.27 4.12 15.84
N ALA A 114 17.23 3.32 15.61
CA ALA A 114 16.35 3.49 14.46
C ALA A 114 15.56 4.79 14.62
N ILE A 115 15.53 5.61 13.58
CA ILE A 115 14.81 6.88 13.59
C ILE A 115 13.86 6.88 12.42
N TYR A 116 12.62 7.31 12.62
CA TYR A 116 11.66 7.50 11.54
C TYR A 116 11.29 8.97 11.44
N THR A 117 11.46 9.56 10.27
CA THR A 117 10.95 10.89 9.93
C THR A 117 10.46 10.83 8.49
N ASN A 118 9.38 11.56 8.19
CA ASN A 118 8.87 11.73 6.84
C ASN A 118 9.78 12.74 6.09
N HIS A 119 9.34 13.98 5.92
CA HIS A 119 10.03 14.94 5.06
C HIS A 119 11.31 15.52 5.69
N GLY A 120 11.53 15.37 6.99
CA GLY A 120 12.72 15.92 7.68
C GLY A 120 13.97 15.06 7.51
N TYR A 121 15.16 15.68 7.58
CA TYR A 121 16.41 14.94 7.81
C TYR A 121 16.54 14.63 9.29
N GLU A 122 16.68 13.36 9.69
CA GLU A 122 16.74 12.94 11.10
C GLU A 122 17.84 13.62 11.90
N PHE A 123 18.93 14.02 11.23
CA PHE A 123 20.04 14.70 11.85
C PHE A 123 19.87 16.23 11.91
N LYS A 124 18.97 16.79 11.10
CA LYS A 124 18.61 18.21 11.10
C LYS A 124 17.19 18.39 10.53
N PRO A 125 16.13 18.08 11.31
CA PRO A 125 14.77 17.98 10.75
C PRO A 125 14.19 19.31 10.28
N ARG A 126 14.73 20.43 10.76
CA ARG A 126 14.29 21.79 10.41
C ARG A 126 15.48 22.64 9.97
N ASN A 127 15.27 23.42 8.91
CA ASN A 127 16.24 24.35 8.32
C ASN A 127 17.62 23.71 8.07
N PRO A 128 17.69 22.57 7.34
CA PRO A 128 18.97 21.96 6.96
C PRO A 128 19.84 22.94 6.17
N GLN A 129 21.16 22.82 6.30
CA GLN A 129 22.15 23.65 5.59
C GLN A 129 23.16 22.75 4.86
N PRO A 130 22.79 22.15 3.71
CA PRO A 130 23.71 21.29 2.96
C PRO A 130 24.97 22.06 2.55
N PRO A 131 26.16 21.43 2.58
CA PRO A 131 26.41 20.01 2.88
C PRO A 131 26.75 19.71 4.36
N ALA A 132 26.35 20.54 5.32
CA ALA A 132 26.75 20.40 6.71
C ALA A 132 26.20 19.11 7.37
N LEU A 133 27.10 18.27 7.91
CA LEU A 133 26.76 17.03 8.60
C LEU A 133 26.97 17.14 10.11
N PRO A 134 26.36 16.25 10.92
CA PRO A 134 26.56 16.25 12.37
C PRO A 134 28.01 16.01 12.77
N GLU A 135 28.45 16.70 13.82
CA GLU A 135 29.78 16.49 14.40
C GLU A 135 29.90 15.10 15.07
N ASN A 136 28.83 14.63 15.70
CA ASN A 136 28.73 13.27 16.21
C ASN A 136 28.05 12.39 15.16
N ASN A 137 28.85 11.80 14.28
CA ASN A 137 28.40 10.91 13.23
C ASN A 137 28.78 9.45 13.55
N PRO A 138 27.80 8.54 13.79
CA PRO A 138 28.07 7.15 14.08
C PRO A 138 28.79 6.42 12.94
N VAL A 139 29.66 5.49 13.32
CA VAL A 139 30.44 4.67 12.37
C VAL A 139 30.40 3.20 12.76
N GLY A 140 30.13 2.34 11.78
CA GLY A 140 30.28 0.89 11.88
C GLY A 140 31.48 0.40 11.07
N ILE A 141 32.36 -0.38 11.70
CA ILE A 141 33.48 -1.07 11.06
C ILE A 141 33.14 -2.55 10.98
N TYR A 142 33.01 -3.07 9.77
CA TYR A 142 32.79 -4.47 9.48
C TYR A 142 34.09 -5.10 9.03
N ARG A 143 34.46 -6.27 9.56
CA ARG A 143 35.66 -7.00 9.17
C ARG A 143 35.40 -8.49 8.99
N ARG A 144 35.91 -9.04 7.89
CA ARG A 144 35.84 -10.47 7.60
C ARG A 144 37.08 -10.96 6.87
N ASP A 145 37.45 -12.19 7.22
CA ASP A 145 38.51 -12.92 6.54
C ASP A 145 37.94 -13.69 5.34
N PHE A 146 38.72 -13.81 4.28
CA PHE A 146 38.37 -14.63 3.12
C PHE A 146 39.62 -15.20 2.44
N GLU A 147 39.42 -16.22 1.61
CA GLU A 147 40.46 -16.78 0.74
C GLU A 147 39.97 -16.78 -0.70
N ILE A 148 40.88 -16.47 -1.63
CA ILE A 148 40.56 -16.52 -3.05
C ILE A 148 40.60 -17.98 -3.51
N PRO A 149 39.53 -18.50 -4.16
CA PRO A 149 39.53 -19.85 -4.70
C PRO A 149 40.70 -20.08 -5.66
N ALA A 150 41.34 -21.25 -5.60
CA ALA A 150 42.51 -21.56 -6.43
C ALA A 150 42.25 -21.42 -7.94
N GLY A 151 41.01 -21.70 -8.39
CA GLY A 151 40.59 -21.53 -9.79
C GLY A 151 40.46 -20.08 -10.26
N TRP A 152 40.76 -19.10 -9.40
CA TRP A 152 40.72 -17.67 -9.74
C TRP A 152 42.09 -17.05 -10.05
N ASP A 153 43.16 -17.85 -10.01
CA ASP A 153 44.50 -17.37 -10.37
C ASP A 153 44.52 -16.79 -11.80
N GLY A 154 45.21 -15.66 -11.97
CA GLY A 154 45.27 -14.92 -13.24
C GLY A 154 43.97 -14.23 -13.69
N ARG A 155 42.87 -14.32 -12.93
CA ARG A 155 41.59 -13.65 -13.23
C ARG A 155 41.50 -12.26 -12.61
N ASP A 156 40.61 -11.43 -13.14
CA ASP A 156 40.17 -10.23 -12.43
C ASP A 156 39.21 -10.61 -11.31
N VAL A 157 39.42 -10.06 -10.13
CA VAL A 157 38.62 -10.33 -8.93
C VAL A 157 38.00 -9.02 -8.47
N TYR A 158 36.68 -9.05 -8.31
CA TYR A 158 35.87 -7.91 -7.94
C TYR A 158 35.26 -8.14 -6.55
N LEU A 159 35.31 -7.12 -5.69
CA LEU A 159 34.45 -7.01 -4.52
C LEU A 159 33.16 -6.32 -4.94
N HIS A 160 32.02 -6.92 -4.65
CA HIS A 160 30.70 -6.41 -4.97
C HIS A 160 29.87 -6.27 -3.69
N ILE A 161 29.39 -5.05 -3.44
CA ILE A 161 28.56 -4.70 -2.28
C ILE A 161 27.23 -4.19 -2.83
N ASN A 162 26.16 -4.99 -2.74
CA ASN A 162 24.88 -4.70 -3.41
C ASN A 162 24.14 -3.46 -2.88
N GLY A 163 24.47 -3.02 -1.66
CA GLY A 163 23.85 -1.86 -1.02
C GLY A 163 24.37 -1.65 0.40
N ALA A 164 24.85 -0.45 0.69
CA ALA A 164 25.35 -0.07 2.01
C ALA A 164 25.10 1.42 2.27
N LYS A 165 24.55 1.75 3.45
CA LYS A 165 24.10 3.11 3.78
C LYS A 165 25.00 3.77 4.84
N SER A 166 25.53 4.99 4.67
CA SER A 166 25.35 5.93 3.53
C SER A 166 26.66 6.41 2.88
N GLY A 167 27.80 6.32 3.59
CA GLY A 167 29.14 6.62 3.08
C GLY A 167 30.09 5.47 3.36
N LEU A 168 30.48 4.75 2.31
CA LEU A 168 31.18 3.47 2.39
C LEU A 168 32.65 3.61 2.00
N TYR A 169 33.56 3.34 2.92
CA TYR A 169 34.99 3.13 2.63
C TYR A 169 35.32 1.65 2.60
N VAL A 170 36.17 1.25 1.64
CA VAL A 170 36.59 -0.14 1.44
C VAL A 170 38.10 -0.28 1.66
N TYR A 171 38.49 -1.26 2.47
CA TYR A 171 39.89 -1.63 2.69
C TYR A 171 40.09 -3.12 2.45
N ILE A 172 41.21 -3.48 1.82
CA ILE A 172 41.67 -4.86 1.65
C ILE A 172 43.08 -4.95 2.21
N ASN A 173 43.30 -5.86 3.16
CA ASN A 173 44.58 -6.05 3.85
C ASN A 173 45.17 -4.73 4.40
N GLY A 174 44.32 -3.88 4.99
CA GLY A 174 44.71 -2.59 5.57
C GLY A 174 44.99 -1.46 4.58
N ARG A 175 44.89 -1.73 3.27
CA ARG A 175 45.07 -0.72 2.21
C ARG A 175 43.71 -0.25 1.71
N GLU A 176 43.55 1.07 1.60
CA GLU A 176 42.32 1.67 1.06
C GLU A 176 42.17 1.31 -0.42
N VAL A 177 41.00 0.78 -0.78
CA VAL A 177 40.62 0.45 -2.15
C VAL A 177 39.84 1.60 -2.76
N GLY A 178 38.84 2.13 -2.04
CA GLY A 178 37.94 3.14 -2.60
C GLY A 178 36.81 3.58 -1.67
N TYR A 179 35.90 4.37 -2.25
CA TYR A 179 34.75 5.00 -1.59
C TYR A 179 33.50 4.98 -2.48
N SER A 180 32.30 4.96 -1.88
CA SER A 180 31.02 5.14 -2.57
C SER A 180 29.96 5.84 -1.72
N GLU A 181 29.17 6.69 -2.36
CA GLU A 181 27.83 7.15 -1.97
C GLU A 181 26.77 6.52 -2.90
N ASP A 182 25.48 6.68 -2.58
CA ASP A 182 24.31 5.97 -3.13
C ASP A 182 24.05 4.60 -2.47
N SER A 183 23.22 4.60 -1.43
CA SER A 183 22.98 3.40 -0.61
C SER A 183 22.21 2.28 -1.30
N LYS A 184 21.56 2.58 -2.43
CA LYS A 184 20.59 1.68 -3.09
C LYS A 184 21.10 1.12 -4.42
N ASN A 185 22.32 1.46 -4.80
CA ASN A 185 23.02 0.83 -5.91
C ASN A 185 24.31 0.14 -5.45
N PRO A 186 24.81 -0.83 -6.23
CA PRO A 186 26.01 -1.54 -5.86
C PRO A 186 27.27 -0.69 -5.95
N ALA A 187 28.23 -0.97 -5.07
CA ALA A 187 29.61 -0.51 -5.18
C ALA A 187 30.51 -1.70 -5.53
N GLU A 188 31.17 -1.62 -6.69
CA GLU A 188 32.07 -2.66 -7.20
C GLU A 188 33.49 -2.14 -7.35
N PHE A 189 34.48 -2.95 -6.97
CA PHE A 189 35.90 -2.59 -6.99
C PHE A 189 36.76 -3.74 -7.52
N LEU A 190 37.66 -3.47 -8.47
CA LEU A 190 38.72 -4.41 -8.87
C LEU A 190 39.79 -4.50 -7.77
N ILE A 191 39.89 -5.65 -7.08
CA ILE A 191 40.71 -5.78 -5.88
C ILE A 191 42.07 -6.47 -6.09
N ASN A 192 42.40 -6.93 -7.31
CA ASN A 192 43.67 -7.60 -7.60
C ASN A 192 44.92 -6.92 -7.01
N PRO A 193 45.11 -5.58 -7.10
CA PRO A 193 46.31 -4.92 -6.58
C PRO A 193 46.47 -4.93 -5.06
N TYR A 194 45.44 -5.37 -4.33
CA TYR A 194 45.37 -5.35 -2.87
C TYR A 194 45.38 -6.74 -2.25
N LEU A 195 45.23 -7.80 -3.07
CA LEU A 195 45.22 -9.18 -2.63
C LEU A 195 46.64 -9.69 -2.29
N LYS A 196 46.69 -10.65 -1.36
CA LYS A 196 47.87 -11.47 -1.06
C LYS A 196 47.54 -12.95 -1.18
N GLN A 197 48.56 -13.80 -1.27
CA GLN A 197 48.37 -15.24 -1.30
C GLN A 197 47.77 -15.75 0.02
N GLY A 198 46.83 -16.69 -0.08
CA GLY A 198 46.15 -17.28 1.08
C GLY A 198 45.10 -16.35 1.70
N LYS A 199 45.12 -16.23 3.02
CA LYS A 199 44.14 -15.48 3.81
C LYS A 199 44.23 -13.98 3.56
N ASN A 200 43.11 -13.38 3.17
CA ASN A 200 42.91 -11.95 2.99
C ASN A 200 41.89 -11.42 3.99
N ILE A 201 41.91 -10.10 4.21
CA ILE A 201 40.97 -9.41 5.10
C ILE A 201 40.26 -8.31 4.30
N VAL A 202 38.94 -8.27 4.37
CA VAL A 202 38.12 -7.12 3.97
C VAL A 202 37.70 -6.34 5.20
N THR A 203 37.76 -5.01 5.11
CA THR A 203 37.25 -4.11 6.13
C THR A 203 36.42 -3.01 5.47
N LEU A 204 35.17 -2.87 5.91
CA LEU A 204 34.26 -1.82 5.45
C LEU A 204 34.04 -0.84 6.59
N LYS A 205 34.22 0.45 6.32
CA LYS A 205 33.97 1.54 7.27
C LYS A 205 32.80 2.36 6.75
N ILE A 206 31.67 2.31 7.46
CA ILE A 206 30.41 2.89 7.04
C ILE A 206 30.01 4.00 8.00
N PHE A 207 29.84 5.20 7.46
CA PHE A 207 29.25 6.33 8.18
C PHE A 207 27.73 6.30 8.05
N ARG A 208 27.03 6.61 9.15
CA ARG A 208 25.56 6.75 9.16
C ARG A 208 25.09 7.88 8.24
N TRP A 209 25.82 8.99 8.26
CA TRP A 209 25.54 10.16 7.43
C TRP A 209 26.73 10.53 6.54
N SER A 210 26.45 10.91 5.31
CA SER A 210 27.39 11.41 4.30
C SER A 210 26.71 12.53 3.50
N THR A 211 27.43 13.19 2.58
CA THR A 211 26.80 14.18 1.70
C THR A 211 25.65 13.58 0.89
N GLY A 212 25.77 12.31 0.51
CA GLY A 212 24.71 11.54 -0.14
C GLY A 212 23.41 11.44 0.65
N SER A 213 23.43 11.53 1.99
CA SER A 213 22.22 11.48 2.82
C SER A 213 21.22 12.60 2.53
N TYR A 214 21.68 13.73 1.95
CA TYR A 214 20.79 14.82 1.54
C TYR A 214 19.87 14.46 0.36
N LEU A 215 20.23 13.44 -0.43
CA LEU A 215 19.41 12.90 -1.52
C LEU A 215 18.72 11.58 -1.14
N GLU A 216 18.74 11.20 0.15
CA GLU A 216 18.12 9.98 0.68
C GLU A 216 17.14 10.32 1.82
N CYS A 217 16.26 11.29 1.56
CA CYS A 217 15.28 11.83 2.50
C CYS A 217 13.90 11.18 2.38
N GLN A 218 13.82 9.91 1.97
CA GLN A 218 12.57 9.19 1.80
C GLN A 218 11.76 9.08 3.12
N ASP A 219 10.44 8.97 2.97
CA ASP A 219 9.49 8.65 4.04
C ASP A 219 9.58 7.18 4.48
N PHE A 220 10.65 6.85 5.21
CA PHE A 220 10.96 5.51 5.70
C PHE A 220 11.90 5.52 6.93
N TRP A 221 12.25 4.34 7.44
CA TRP A 221 13.25 4.22 8.51
C TRP A 221 14.64 4.74 8.11
N ARG A 222 15.21 5.60 8.95
CA ARG A 222 16.57 6.13 8.86
C ARG A 222 17.55 5.21 9.62
N ILE A 223 17.74 4.02 9.07
CA ILE A 223 18.65 2.96 9.55
C ILE A 223 19.91 2.85 8.67
N SER A 224 20.90 2.04 9.06
CA SER A 224 22.26 2.07 8.50
C SER A 224 22.93 0.69 8.45
N GLY A 225 24.06 0.61 7.75
CA GLY A 225 24.85 -0.61 7.61
C GLY A 225 24.74 -1.22 6.21
N ILE A 226 24.99 -2.54 6.12
CA ILE A 226 24.98 -3.29 4.86
C ILE A 226 23.57 -3.81 4.62
N GLU A 227 22.85 -3.21 3.66
CA GLU A 227 21.43 -3.45 3.42
C GLU A 227 21.16 -4.62 2.47
N ARG A 228 22.17 -5.03 1.69
CA ARG A 228 22.09 -6.12 0.70
C ARG A 228 23.39 -6.92 0.65
N ASP A 229 23.37 -8.03 -0.08
CA ASP A 229 24.46 -9.01 -0.12
C ASP A 229 25.84 -8.42 -0.44
N VAL A 230 26.88 -9.07 0.09
CA VAL A 230 28.29 -8.81 -0.23
C VAL A 230 28.92 -10.09 -0.75
N TYR A 231 29.65 -10.00 -1.85
CA TYR A 231 30.32 -11.14 -2.43
C TYR A 231 31.56 -10.75 -3.24
N LEU A 232 32.41 -11.74 -3.49
CA LEU A 232 33.45 -11.64 -4.50
C LEU A 232 33.01 -12.37 -5.76
N TRP A 233 33.48 -11.89 -6.91
CA TRP A 233 33.37 -12.66 -8.14
C TRP A 233 34.58 -12.46 -9.06
N SER A 234 34.76 -13.35 -10.04
CA SER A 234 35.92 -13.28 -10.96
C SER A 234 35.61 -13.41 -12.44
N GLN A 235 36.29 -12.60 -13.24
CA GLN A 235 36.23 -12.59 -14.71
C GLN A 235 37.58 -12.97 -15.32
N PRO A 236 37.62 -13.59 -16.51
CA PRO A 236 38.87 -13.66 -17.26
C PRO A 236 39.36 -12.24 -17.64
N LYS A 237 40.64 -12.09 -17.97
CA LYS A 237 41.22 -10.79 -18.37
C LYS A 237 40.61 -10.21 -19.65
N ILE A 238 40.07 -11.07 -20.51
CA ILE A 238 39.34 -10.70 -21.71
C ILE A 238 37.90 -11.16 -21.49
N ALA A 239 37.00 -10.22 -21.28
CA ALA A 239 35.66 -10.49 -20.77
C ALA A 239 34.67 -9.43 -21.23
N VAL A 240 33.38 -9.75 -21.09
CA VAL A 240 32.30 -8.79 -21.14
C VAL A 240 32.53 -7.72 -20.06
N ASN A 241 32.54 -6.47 -20.50
CA ASN A 241 32.55 -5.29 -19.65
C ASN A 241 31.13 -4.80 -19.38
N ASP A 242 30.29 -4.65 -20.42
CA ASP A 242 28.86 -4.32 -20.34
C ASP A 242 28.15 -4.81 -21.61
N PHE A 243 26.83 -4.83 -21.63
CA PHE A 243 26.06 -5.11 -22.85
C PHE A 243 24.71 -4.39 -22.86
N ARG A 244 24.14 -4.22 -24.05
CA ARG A 244 22.84 -3.60 -24.30
C ARG A 244 22.01 -4.49 -25.19
N ILE A 245 20.80 -4.78 -24.75
CA ILE A 245 19.80 -5.57 -25.49
C ILE A 245 18.64 -4.66 -25.85
N VAL A 246 18.35 -4.58 -27.15
CA VAL A 246 17.09 -4.03 -27.64
C VAL A 246 16.25 -5.16 -28.19
N SER A 247 15.10 -5.40 -27.56
CA SER A 247 14.10 -6.40 -27.95
C SER A 247 12.74 -5.73 -28.12
N THR A 248 12.58 -5.00 -29.24
CA THR A 248 11.34 -4.30 -29.60
C THR A 248 10.57 -5.04 -30.69
N LEU A 249 9.46 -4.47 -31.15
CA LEU A 249 8.60 -5.04 -32.19
C LEU A 249 8.53 -4.13 -33.42
N ASP A 250 8.30 -4.71 -34.59
CA ASP A 250 7.94 -3.93 -35.78
C ASP A 250 6.52 -3.32 -35.66
N ASP A 251 6.10 -2.58 -36.69
CA ASP A 251 4.79 -1.88 -36.68
C ASP A 251 3.59 -2.83 -36.71
N SER A 252 3.80 -4.12 -37.02
CA SER A 252 2.77 -5.15 -36.92
C SER A 252 2.56 -5.62 -35.48
N TYR A 253 3.50 -5.31 -34.57
CA TYR A 253 3.58 -5.84 -33.21
C TYR A 253 3.66 -7.37 -33.15
N LEU A 254 4.14 -8.02 -34.22
CA LEU A 254 4.29 -9.48 -34.30
C LEU A 254 5.75 -9.90 -34.44
N ASN A 255 6.55 -9.18 -35.25
CA ASN A 255 7.94 -9.55 -35.48
C ASN A 255 8.86 -8.80 -34.50
N GLY A 256 9.85 -9.50 -33.96
CA GLY A 256 10.81 -8.96 -33.01
C GLY A 256 12.00 -8.33 -33.71
N ILE A 257 12.35 -7.11 -33.33
CA ILE A 257 13.58 -6.43 -33.73
C ILE A 257 14.57 -6.61 -32.58
N PHE A 258 15.58 -7.46 -32.81
CA PHE A 258 16.62 -7.78 -31.85
C PHE A 258 17.92 -7.07 -32.21
N ARG A 259 18.51 -6.34 -31.26
CA ARG A 259 19.85 -5.77 -31.36
C ARG A 259 20.63 -6.07 -30.09
N LEU A 260 21.89 -6.47 -30.24
CA LEU A 260 22.81 -6.73 -29.15
C LEU A 260 24.10 -5.95 -29.39
N ALA A 261 24.55 -5.20 -28.39
CA ALA A 261 25.88 -4.62 -28.35
C ALA A 261 26.60 -5.14 -27.10
N VAL A 262 27.74 -5.81 -27.28
CA VAL A 262 28.57 -6.34 -26.19
C VAL A 262 29.88 -5.57 -26.16
N ASP A 263 30.15 -4.88 -25.07
CA ASP A 263 31.42 -4.20 -24.83
C ASP A 263 32.37 -5.20 -24.17
N VAL A 264 33.49 -5.54 -24.83
CA VAL A 264 34.50 -6.46 -24.30
C VAL A 264 35.73 -5.68 -23.88
N LYS A 265 36.18 -5.86 -22.64
CA LYS A 265 37.45 -5.31 -22.13
C LYS A 265 38.60 -6.28 -22.36
N ASN A 266 39.81 -5.74 -22.49
CA ASN A 266 41.05 -6.51 -22.48
C ASN A 266 42.01 -5.98 -21.40
N HIS A 267 42.07 -6.66 -20.27
CA HIS A 267 43.03 -6.41 -19.17
C HIS A 267 44.31 -7.26 -19.28
N SER A 268 44.52 -7.95 -20.40
CA SER A 268 45.80 -8.60 -20.68
C SER A 268 46.86 -7.57 -21.11
N SER A 269 48.11 -8.00 -21.25
CA SER A 269 49.24 -7.11 -21.59
C SER A 269 49.42 -6.89 -23.09
N LYS A 270 48.61 -7.51 -23.95
CA LYS A 270 48.75 -7.43 -25.42
C LYS A 270 47.39 -7.37 -26.11
N ALA A 271 47.39 -6.93 -27.37
CA ALA A 271 46.23 -7.04 -28.23
C ALA A 271 45.87 -8.52 -28.44
N GLU A 272 44.58 -8.82 -28.44
CA GLU A 272 44.08 -10.18 -28.55
C GLU A 272 42.95 -10.25 -29.57
N ASN A 273 42.95 -11.30 -30.39
CA ASN A 273 41.83 -11.57 -31.29
C ASN A 273 40.71 -12.25 -30.50
N VAL A 274 39.59 -11.55 -30.39
CA VAL A 274 38.44 -11.97 -29.58
C VAL A 274 37.26 -12.24 -30.47
N THR A 275 36.65 -13.41 -30.30
CA THR A 275 35.36 -13.75 -30.90
C THR A 275 34.28 -13.64 -29.86
N VAL A 276 33.27 -12.82 -30.13
CA VAL A 276 32.02 -12.81 -29.36
C VAL A 276 30.96 -13.54 -30.15
N SER A 277 30.26 -14.47 -29.51
CA SER A 277 29.08 -15.12 -30.06
C SER A 277 27.88 -14.98 -29.12
N TYR A 278 26.66 -15.11 -29.66
CA TYR A 278 25.45 -15.20 -28.87
C TYR A 278 24.52 -16.30 -29.39
N ARG A 279 23.74 -16.89 -28.49
CA ARG A 279 22.59 -17.75 -28.82
C ARG A 279 21.36 -17.21 -28.10
N LEU A 280 20.28 -16.98 -28.83
CA LEU A 280 18.98 -16.62 -28.31
C LEU A 280 18.06 -17.84 -28.36
N ILE A 281 17.51 -18.21 -27.22
CA ILE A 281 16.79 -19.46 -26.99
C ILE A 281 15.38 -19.11 -26.49
N ASP A 282 14.34 -19.73 -27.04
CA ASP A 282 12.96 -19.53 -26.60
C ASP A 282 12.60 -20.37 -25.35
N GLU A 283 11.36 -20.22 -24.88
CA GLU A 283 10.83 -20.96 -23.73
C GLU A 283 10.71 -22.48 -23.97
N HIS A 284 10.69 -22.92 -25.23
CA HIS A 284 10.68 -24.33 -25.63
C HIS A 284 12.09 -24.90 -25.82
N ARG A 285 13.13 -24.11 -25.51
CA ARG A 285 14.55 -24.44 -25.67
C ARG A 285 15.01 -24.55 -27.13
N ALA A 286 14.27 -23.99 -28.07
CA ALA A 286 14.72 -23.86 -29.46
C ALA A 286 15.62 -22.63 -29.63
N GLU A 287 16.69 -22.77 -30.41
CA GLU A 287 17.53 -21.65 -30.81
C GLU A 287 16.83 -20.87 -31.92
N VAL A 288 16.49 -19.60 -31.65
CA VAL A 288 15.76 -18.73 -32.58
C VAL A 288 16.67 -17.73 -33.30
N ALA A 289 17.85 -17.45 -32.73
CA ALA A 289 18.87 -16.62 -33.37
C ALA A 289 20.27 -16.94 -32.83
N THR A 290 21.27 -16.80 -33.69
CA THR A 290 22.68 -16.90 -33.34
C THR A 290 23.51 -15.92 -34.16
N GLY A 291 24.68 -15.56 -33.66
CA GLY A 291 25.64 -14.75 -34.39
C GLY A 291 27.01 -14.80 -33.73
N ASN A 292 28.05 -14.58 -34.53
CA ASN A 292 29.42 -14.46 -34.05
C ASN A 292 30.16 -13.34 -34.79
N ARG A 293 31.16 -12.74 -34.14
CA ARG A 293 32.01 -11.72 -34.75
C ARG A 293 33.36 -11.71 -34.05
N THR A 294 34.43 -11.59 -34.84
CA THR A 294 35.81 -11.53 -34.34
C THR A 294 36.38 -10.14 -34.60
N LEU A 295 37.00 -9.54 -33.58
CA LEU A 295 37.71 -8.25 -33.66
C LEU A 295 38.99 -8.33 -32.83
N SER A 296 40.01 -7.54 -33.19
CA SER A 296 41.15 -7.29 -32.31
C SER A 296 40.74 -6.34 -31.20
N VAL A 297 41.09 -6.66 -29.96
CA VAL A 297 40.87 -5.79 -28.80
C VAL A 297 42.22 -5.43 -28.22
N GLU A 298 42.58 -4.15 -28.29
CA GLU A 298 43.87 -3.65 -27.81
C GLU A 298 43.99 -3.76 -26.28
N ALA A 299 45.20 -3.98 -25.77
CA ALA A 299 45.46 -4.04 -24.33
C ALA A 299 45.00 -2.75 -23.61
N GLY A 300 44.29 -2.90 -22.49
CA GLY A 300 43.78 -1.79 -21.69
C GLY A 300 42.59 -1.05 -22.32
N THR A 301 42.02 -1.55 -23.41
CA THR A 301 40.89 -0.92 -24.11
C THR A 301 39.61 -1.74 -23.99
N THR A 302 38.50 -1.15 -24.43
CA THR A 302 37.20 -1.82 -24.60
C THR A 302 36.75 -1.68 -26.04
N GLN A 303 36.24 -2.77 -26.63
CA GLN A 303 35.73 -2.81 -28.00
C GLN A 303 34.29 -3.34 -28.04
N THR A 304 33.43 -2.70 -28.82
CA THR A 304 32.02 -3.09 -28.96
C THR A 304 31.80 -4.06 -30.13
N PHE A 305 31.08 -5.13 -29.86
CA PHE A 305 30.61 -6.13 -30.82
C PHE A 305 29.11 -5.99 -31.01
N SER A 306 28.68 -5.60 -32.21
CA SER A 306 27.26 -5.35 -32.51
C SER A 306 26.65 -6.40 -33.41
N PHE A 307 25.42 -6.81 -33.08
CA PHE A 307 24.59 -7.78 -33.77
C PHE A 307 23.16 -7.24 -33.95
N GLY A 308 22.48 -7.68 -35.01
CA GLY A 308 21.08 -7.36 -35.26
C GLY A 308 20.37 -8.50 -35.98
N ASN A 309 19.10 -8.72 -35.65
CA ASN A 309 18.25 -9.73 -36.28
C ASN A 309 16.78 -9.29 -36.29
N LEU A 310 16.03 -9.75 -37.28
CA LEU A 310 14.57 -9.62 -37.36
C LEU A 310 13.97 -11.02 -37.22
N LEU A 311 13.19 -11.22 -36.16
CA LEU A 311 12.62 -12.52 -35.81
C LEU A 311 11.13 -12.52 -36.09
N GLU A 312 10.65 -13.46 -36.90
CA GLU A 312 9.24 -13.56 -37.23
C GLU A 312 8.42 -14.09 -36.05
N LYS A 313 7.26 -13.48 -35.78
CA LYS A 313 6.24 -13.97 -34.83
C LYS A 313 6.80 -14.33 -33.44
N VAL A 314 7.51 -13.40 -32.81
CA VAL A 314 8.05 -13.62 -31.46
C VAL A 314 6.96 -13.74 -30.40
N ALA A 315 7.21 -14.55 -29.37
CA ALA A 315 6.40 -14.53 -28.15
C ALA A 315 6.68 -13.20 -27.41
N ARG A 316 5.62 -12.44 -27.11
CA ARG A 316 5.74 -11.07 -26.58
C ARG A 316 5.68 -11.11 -25.06
N TRP A 317 6.51 -10.30 -24.42
CA TRP A 317 6.46 -10.13 -22.98
C TRP A 317 5.38 -9.10 -22.60
N SER A 318 4.58 -9.41 -21.57
CA SER A 318 3.65 -8.49 -20.90
C SER A 318 3.40 -8.97 -19.46
N ALA A 319 2.76 -8.14 -18.62
CA ALA A 319 2.37 -8.57 -17.26
C ALA A 319 1.32 -9.70 -17.23
N GLU A 320 0.58 -9.90 -18.34
CA GLU A 320 -0.38 -10.99 -18.50
C GLU A 320 0.28 -12.28 -19.03
N GLN A 321 1.29 -12.12 -19.88
CA GLN A 321 1.99 -13.19 -20.60
C GLN A 321 3.50 -12.91 -20.55
N PRO A 322 4.19 -13.30 -19.46
CA PRO A 322 5.60 -12.97 -19.24
C PRO A 322 6.55 -13.90 -20.02
N HIS A 323 6.38 -13.97 -21.35
CA HIS A 323 7.25 -14.80 -22.20
C HIS A 323 8.69 -14.28 -22.17
N LEU A 324 9.63 -15.15 -21.82
CA LEU A 324 11.04 -14.83 -21.69
C LEU A 324 11.89 -15.74 -22.57
N TYR A 325 12.68 -15.12 -23.42
CA TYR A 325 13.79 -15.76 -24.10
C TYR A 325 15.03 -15.71 -23.21
N ARG A 326 15.98 -16.60 -23.49
CA ARG A 326 17.27 -16.66 -22.84
C ARG A 326 18.35 -16.40 -23.86
N ILE A 327 19.19 -15.39 -23.61
CA ILE A 327 20.39 -15.15 -24.38
C ILE A 327 21.61 -15.70 -23.62
N VAL A 328 22.53 -16.33 -24.32
CA VAL A 328 23.85 -16.69 -23.80
C VAL A 328 24.91 -16.07 -24.70
N MET A 329 25.66 -15.11 -24.17
CA MET A 329 26.81 -14.50 -24.82
C MET A 329 28.07 -15.28 -24.44
N THR A 330 28.94 -15.59 -25.39
CA THR A 330 30.19 -16.30 -25.17
C THR A 330 31.34 -15.48 -25.71
N VAL A 331 32.39 -15.30 -24.90
CA VAL A 331 33.64 -14.66 -25.30
C VAL A 331 34.71 -15.75 -25.46
N GLU A 332 35.36 -15.75 -26.61
CA GLU A 332 36.49 -16.61 -26.92
C GLU A 332 37.72 -15.76 -27.21
N ALA A 333 38.84 -16.08 -26.58
CA ALA A 333 40.13 -15.46 -26.84
C ALA A 333 41.11 -16.52 -27.36
N ASN A 334 41.78 -16.25 -28.48
CA ASN A 334 42.70 -17.20 -29.13
C ASN A 334 42.09 -18.59 -29.39
N GLY A 335 40.78 -18.64 -29.71
CA GLY A 335 40.06 -19.88 -30.01
C GLY A 335 39.61 -20.68 -28.78
N ASN A 336 39.80 -20.18 -27.56
CA ASN A 336 39.32 -20.82 -26.33
C ASN A 336 38.20 -19.99 -25.70
N ALA A 337 37.05 -20.61 -25.44
CA ALA A 337 35.97 -19.99 -24.67
C ALA A 337 36.43 -19.68 -23.23
N CYS A 338 36.42 -18.40 -22.87
CA CYS A 338 36.88 -17.93 -21.57
C CYS A 338 35.75 -17.43 -20.67
N GLU A 339 34.59 -17.06 -21.24
CA GLU A 339 33.43 -16.58 -20.49
C GLU A 339 32.10 -16.89 -21.19
N ALA A 340 31.10 -17.29 -20.41
CA ALA A 340 29.70 -17.29 -20.82
C ALA A 340 28.87 -16.40 -19.89
N VAL A 341 27.99 -15.57 -20.46
CA VAL A 341 27.09 -14.66 -19.74
C VAL A 341 25.65 -14.90 -20.18
N PRO A 342 24.79 -15.45 -19.31
CA PRO A 342 23.37 -15.62 -19.58
C PRO A 342 22.59 -14.35 -19.23
N TYR A 343 21.54 -14.07 -19.98
CA TYR A 343 20.58 -13.01 -19.64
C TYR A 343 19.18 -13.34 -20.16
N ARG A 344 18.17 -12.60 -19.71
CA ARG A 344 16.77 -12.76 -20.15
C ARG A 344 16.38 -11.66 -21.14
N VAL A 345 15.53 -12.02 -22.09
CA VAL A 345 15.05 -11.12 -23.13
C VAL A 345 13.54 -11.24 -23.24
N GLY A 346 12.83 -10.13 -23.16
CA GLY A 346 11.39 -10.05 -23.44
C GLY A 346 11.14 -9.10 -24.59
N PHE A 347 10.42 -9.54 -25.63
CA PHE A 347 10.06 -8.68 -26.76
C PHE A 347 8.84 -7.83 -26.42
N ARG A 348 9.00 -6.50 -26.45
CA ARG A 348 7.93 -5.54 -26.18
C ARG A 348 8.23 -4.17 -26.79
N ARG A 349 7.18 -3.40 -27.09
CA ARG A 349 7.27 -2.07 -27.69
C ARG A 349 6.49 -1.03 -26.89
N PHE A 350 7.08 0.15 -26.74
CA PHE A 350 6.50 1.34 -26.11
C PHE A 350 6.32 2.42 -27.17
N GLU A 351 5.20 3.14 -27.14
CA GLU A 351 4.94 4.28 -28.03
C GLU A 351 4.02 5.30 -27.37
N MET A 352 4.19 6.58 -27.68
CA MET A 352 3.18 7.61 -27.39
C MET A 352 2.38 7.90 -28.66
N LYS A 353 1.05 7.74 -28.63
CA LYS A 353 0.18 7.96 -29.79
C LYS A 353 -1.10 8.71 -29.43
N GLN A 354 -1.62 9.44 -30.41
CA GLN A 354 -2.96 10.01 -30.35
C GLN A 354 -3.99 8.97 -30.80
N THR A 355 -5.12 8.90 -30.09
CA THR A 355 -6.25 8.01 -30.43
C THR A 355 -7.22 8.68 -31.39
N GLU A 356 -8.09 7.91 -32.07
CA GLU A 356 -9.20 8.49 -32.84
C GLU A 356 -10.28 9.14 -31.96
N ALA A 357 -10.41 8.70 -30.70
CA ALA A 357 -11.37 9.26 -29.76
C ALA A 357 -10.98 10.69 -29.36
N LEU A 358 -11.97 11.59 -29.35
CA LEU A 358 -11.80 12.98 -28.98
C LEU A 358 -12.18 13.22 -27.51
N ALA A 359 -11.40 14.06 -26.85
CA ALA A 359 -11.74 14.65 -25.56
C ALA A 359 -12.77 15.77 -25.73
N ALA A 360 -13.34 16.24 -24.61
CA ALA A 360 -14.32 17.33 -24.61
C ALA A 360 -13.76 18.65 -25.16
N ASN A 361 -12.43 18.83 -25.16
CA ASN A 361 -11.76 19.98 -25.76
C ASN A 361 -11.61 19.89 -27.30
N GLY A 362 -12.13 18.83 -27.93
CA GLY A 362 -12.08 18.60 -29.37
C GLY A 362 -10.77 18.02 -29.90
N LYS A 363 -9.79 17.72 -29.04
CA LYS A 363 -8.51 17.10 -29.42
C LYS A 363 -8.52 15.58 -29.19
N PRO A 364 -7.78 14.80 -29.98
CA PRO A 364 -7.46 13.41 -29.68
C PRO A 364 -6.90 13.20 -28.28
N TYR A 365 -7.23 12.07 -27.63
CA TYR A 365 -6.49 11.66 -26.43
C TYR A 365 -5.06 11.23 -26.79
N THR A 366 -4.07 11.63 -25.99
CA THR A 366 -2.71 11.05 -26.04
C THR A 366 -2.62 9.88 -25.06
N VAL A 367 -2.13 8.72 -25.52
CA VAL A 367 -1.94 7.50 -24.74
C VAL A 367 -0.55 6.91 -24.94
N MET A 368 -0.05 6.20 -23.93
CA MET A 368 1.10 5.30 -24.02
C MET A 368 0.59 3.91 -24.43
N LEU A 369 1.13 3.38 -25.51
CA LEU A 369 0.86 2.03 -25.97
C LEU A 369 1.98 1.08 -25.52
N PHE A 370 1.57 -0.05 -24.97
CA PHE A 370 2.41 -1.21 -24.71
C PHE A 370 1.99 -2.33 -25.67
N ASN A 371 2.88 -2.79 -26.55
CA ASN A 371 2.57 -3.77 -27.61
C ASN A 371 1.33 -3.38 -28.44
N GLY A 372 1.17 -2.09 -28.71
CA GLY A 372 0.03 -1.55 -29.48
C GLY A 372 -1.27 -1.35 -28.67
N GLN A 373 -1.25 -1.53 -27.34
CA GLN A 373 -2.44 -1.44 -26.48
C GLN A 373 -2.29 -0.37 -25.37
N PRO A 374 -3.32 0.45 -25.09
CA PRO A 374 -3.29 1.48 -24.04
C PRO A 374 -3.59 0.85 -22.66
N ILE A 375 -2.62 0.13 -22.10
CA ILE A 375 -2.77 -0.63 -20.86
C ILE A 375 -3.14 0.27 -19.66
N LYS A 376 -3.82 -0.29 -18.65
CA LYS A 376 -3.99 0.34 -17.33
C LYS A 376 -2.98 -0.23 -16.33
N PHE A 377 -2.22 0.65 -15.67
CA PHE A 377 -1.37 0.34 -14.53
C PHE A 377 -2.23 0.16 -13.28
N LYS A 378 -2.35 -1.08 -12.82
CA LYS A 378 -2.98 -1.50 -11.57
C LYS A 378 -1.86 -1.68 -10.57
N GLY A 379 -1.30 -0.55 -10.15
CA GLY A 379 -0.01 -0.48 -9.48
C GLY A 379 -0.09 -0.28 -7.97
N VAL A 380 1.03 -0.56 -7.31
CA VAL A 380 1.29 -0.22 -5.90
C VAL A 380 2.73 0.27 -5.75
N ASN A 381 2.97 1.19 -4.81
CA ASN A 381 4.30 1.62 -4.38
C ASN A 381 4.87 0.59 -3.39
N ILE A 382 6.15 0.23 -3.48
CA ILE A 382 6.78 -0.74 -2.59
C ILE A 382 8.17 -0.30 -2.10
N HIS A 383 8.29 -0.18 -0.77
CA HIS A 383 9.57 -0.07 -0.07
C HIS A 383 10.20 -1.44 0.20
N GLU A 384 11.53 -1.50 0.28
CA GLU A 384 12.22 -2.65 0.85
C GLU A 384 12.05 -2.64 2.38
N HIS A 385 11.02 -3.32 2.88
CA HIS A 385 10.76 -3.46 4.33
C HIS A 385 10.62 -4.90 4.77
N ASN A 386 11.42 -5.28 5.76
CA ASN A 386 11.33 -6.53 6.50
C ASN A 386 11.25 -6.20 8.01
N PRO A 387 10.20 -6.65 8.72
CA PRO A 387 10.03 -6.34 10.14
C PRO A 387 11.15 -6.87 11.03
N GLU A 388 11.96 -7.83 10.58
CA GLU A 388 13.06 -8.43 11.36
C GLU A 388 14.44 -7.82 11.02
N THR A 389 14.65 -7.41 9.78
CA THR A 389 15.99 -7.06 9.27
C THR A 389 16.08 -5.66 8.67
N GLY A 390 15.02 -4.86 8.77
CA GLY A 390 14.97 -3.50 8.25
C GLY A 390 14.86 -3.51 6.73
N HIS A 391 15.82 -2.89 6.05
CA HIS A 391 15.80 -2.77 4.59
C HIS A 391 16.27 -4.03 3.85
N TYR A 392 16.79 -5.04 4.56
CA TYR A 392 17.14 -6.30 3.91
C TYR A 392 15.89 -7.17 3.69
N VAL A 393 15.47 -7.30 2.43
CA VAL A 393 14.35 -8.17 2.03
C VAL A 393 14.90 -9.46 1.42
N THR A 394 14.44 -10.62 1.92
CA THR A 394 14.84 -11.93 1.38
C THR A 394 14.05 -12.27 0.11
N GLU A 395 14.60 -13.12 -0.76
CA GLU A 395 13.86 -13.61 -1.94
C GLU A 395 12.52 -14.27 -1.56
N ALA A 396 12.47 -15.01 -0.45
CA ALA A 396 11.24 -15.63 0.02
C ALA A 396 10.15 -14.59 0.31
N LEU A 397 10.52 -13.45 0.90
CA LEU A 397 9.61 -12.35 1.17
C LEU A 397 9.19 -11.63 -0.12
N MET A 398 10.12 -11.37 -1.06
CA MET A 398 9.78 -10.81 -2.39
C MET A 398 8.78 -11.69 -3.14
N ARG A 399 8.99 -13.02 -3.15
CA ARG A 399 8.06 -13.97 -3.79
C ARG A 399 6.69 -13.92 -3.13
N ARG A 400 6.63 -13.86 -1.80
CA ARG A 400 5.38 -13.72 -1.06
C ARG A 400 4.63 -12.45 -1.45
N ASP A 401 5.35 -11.34 -1.57
CA ASP A 401 4.79 -10.06 -2.03
C ASP A 401 4.19 -10.21 -3.43
N PHE A 402 4.92 -10.81 -4.37
CA PHE A 402 4.47 -10.94 -5.76
C PHE A 402 3.30 -11.92 -5.92
N GLU A 403 3.30 -13.01 -5.17
CA GLU A 403 2.16 -13.92 -5.10
C GLU A 403 0.88 -13.20 -4.65
N LEU A 404 0.97 -12.42 -3.57
CA LEU A 404 -0.18 -11.66 -3.08
C LEU A 404 -0.64 -10.61 -4.09
N MET A 405 0.29 -9.91 -4.74
CA MET A 405 -0.04 -8.93 -5.78
C MET A 405 -0.83 -9.58 -6.93
N LYS A 406 -0.35 -10.71 -7.47
CA LYS A 406 -1.03 -11.41 -8.57
C LYS A 406 -2.38 -11.98 -8.16
N LEU A 407 -2.53 -12.46 -6.93
CA LEU A 407 -3.81 -12.96 -6.39
C LEU A 407 -4.88 -11.85 -6.25
N HIS A 408 -4.46 -10.59 -6.18
CA HIS A 408 -5.33 -9.41 -5.99
C HIS A 408 -5.33 -8.45 -7.19
N ASN A 409 -5.05 -8.98 -8.39
CA ASN A 409 -5.16 -8.27 -9.67
C ASN A 409 -4.18 -7.10 -9.89
N LEU A 410 -3.14 -6.97 -9.07
CA LEU A 410 -2.07 -5.99 -9.31
C LEU A 410 -1.20 -6.45 -10.48
N ASN A 411 -0.79 -5.50 -11.33
CA ASN A 411 0.03 -5.76 -12.52
C ASN A 411 1.29 -4.90 -12.61
N ALA A 412 1.50 -3.97 -11.67
CA ALA A 412 2.61 -3.03 -11.71
C ALA A 412 3.12 -2.69 -10.30
N VAL A 413 4.39 -2.31 -10.21
CA VAL A 413 5.03 -1.80 -9.00
C VAL A 413 5.82 -0.53 -9.31
N ARG A 414 5.77 0.45 -8.42
CA ARG A 414 6.70 1.59 -8.40
C ARG A 414 7.68 1.39 -7.26
N LEU A 415 8.96 1.54 -7.55
CA LEU A 415 10.03 1.29 -6.59
C LEU A 415 10.29 2.57 -5.78
N CYS A 416 9.41 2.84 -4.81
CA CYS A 416 9.50 4.02 -3.96
C CYS A 416 10.69 3.89 -2.99
N HIS A 417 11.66 4.80 -2.95
CA HIS A 417 11.97 5.80 -3.98
C HIS A 417 13.44 5.62 -4.39
N TYR A 418 13.73 4.42 -4.88
CA TYR A 418 15.08 3.95 -5.18
C TYR A 418 15.09 2.61 -5.93
N PRO A 419 16.20 2.26 -6.61
CA PRO A 419 16.31 0.98 -7.28
C PRO A 419 16.46 -0.16 -6.27
N GLN A 420 15.86 -1.33 -6.54
CA GLN A 420 15.90 -2.50 -5.64
C GLN A 420 17.04 -3.48 -6.00
N SER A 421 17.13 -4.63 -5.32
CA SER A 421 18.08 -5.68 -5.67
C SER A 421 17.81 -6.27 -7.08
N ARG A 422 18.86 -6.78 -7.75
CA ARG A 422 18.76 -7.49 -9.05
C ARG A 422 17.62 -8.49 -9.09
N ARG A 423 17.52 -9.26 -7.99
CA ARG A 423 16.62 -10.39 -7.89
C ARG A 423 15.16 -9.95 -7.96
N PHE A 424 14.85 -8.77 -7.45
CA PHE A 424 13.52 -8.18 -7.55
C PHE A 424 13.08 -8.03 -9.02
N TYR A 425 13.92 -7.43 -9.87
CA TYR A 425 13.61 -7.25 -11.30
C TYR A 425 13.51 -8.58 -12.05
N GLU A 426 14.40 -9.54 -11.76
CA GLU A 426 14.31 -10.89 -12.35
C GLU A 426 13.00 -11.60 -11.98
N LEU A 427 12.52 -11.40 -10.76
CA LEU A 427 11.23 -11.92 -10.32
C LEU A 427 10.06 -11.15 -10.97
N CYS A 428 10.17 -9.82 -11.18
CA CYS A 428 9.14 -9.06 -11.91
C CYS A 428 9.03 -9.53 -13.37
N ASP A 429 10.16 -9.85 -14.00
CA ASP A 429 10.19 -10.44 -15.35
C ASP A 429 9.46 -11.80 -15.37
N GLU A 430 9.69 -12.66 -14.36
CA GLU A 430 9.10 -14.01 -14.23
C GLU A 430 7.60 -13.97 -13.94
N TYR A 431 7.20 -13.15 -12.96
CA TYR A 431 5.82 -13.08 -12.48
C TYR A 431 4.93 -12.21 -13.39
N GLY A 432 5.54 -11.43 -14.28
CA GLY A 432 4.85 -10.47 -15.12
C GLY A 432 4.30 -9.31 -14.30
N LEU A 433 5.18 -8.40 -13.90
CA LEU A 433 4.83 -7.12 -13.29
C LEU A 433 5.53 -6.00 -14.07
N TYR A 434 4.78 -4.95 -14.41
CA TYR A 434 5.36 -3.72 -14.96
C TYR A 434 6.10 -2.97 -13.86
N VAL A 435 7.33 -2.53 -14.14
CA VAL A 435 8.15 -1.82 -13.15
C VAL A 435 8.31 -0.36 -13.56
N TYR A 436 8.01 0.53 -12.61
CA TYR A 436 8.39 1.93 -12.63
C TYR A 436 9.64 2.08 -11.74
N ASP A 437 10.81 2.00 -12.37
CA ASP A 437 12.11 2.02 -11.70
C ASP A 437 12.53 3.47 -11.41
N GLU A 438 13.01 3.75 -10.20
CA GLU A 438 13.18 5.12 -9.71
C GLU A 438 14.57 5.35 -9.14
N ALA A 439 15.21 6.46 -9.55
CA ALA A 439 16.53 6.80 -9.05
C ALA A 439 16.43 7.15 -7.55
N ASN A 440 17.47 6.79 -6.78
CA ASN A 440 17.54 7.05 -5.34
C ASN A 440 17.80 8.54 -5.06
N ILE A 441 16.85 9.41 -5.41
CA ILE A 441 16.97 10.86 -5.29
C ILE A 441 15.69 11.38 -4.66
N GLU A 442 15.78 11.69 -3.36
CA GLU A 442 14.75 12.42 -2.64
C GLU A 442 15.38 13.41 -1.66
N SER A 443 15.02 14.69 -1.79
CA SER A 443 15.51 15.77 -0.93
C SER A 443 14.35 16.57 -0.33
N HIS A 444 13.31 15.87 0.12
CA HIS A 444 12.06 16.47 0.61
C HIS A 444 12.32 17.51 1.71
N GLY A 445 13.30 17.28 2.59
CA GLY A 445 13.66 18.23 3.66
C GLY A 445 14.18 19.59 3.19
N MET A 446 14.51 19.73 1.90
CA MET A 446 14.89 21.00 1.27
C MET A 446 13.71 21.73 0.62
N TYR A 447 12.55 21.08 0.48
CA TYR A 447 11.38 21.56 -0.26
C TYR A 447 11.74 21.98 -1.71
N TYR A 448 10.93 22.84 -2.31
CA TYR A 448 10.84 22.98 -3.78
C TYR A 448 11.14 24.40 -4.31
N ASP A 449 11.78 25.26 -3.51
CA ASP A 449 12.12 26.63 -3.93
C ASP A 449 13.20 26.63 -5.04
N LEU A 450 12.85 27.13 -6.23
CA LEU A 450 13.74 27.14 -7.40
C LEU A 450 14.88 28.19 -7.34
N ARG A 451 14.94 29.06 -6.31
CA ARG A 451 16.08 29.98 -6.15
C ARG A 451 17.39 29.20 -5.96
N LYS A 452 18.52 29.79 -6.37
CA LYS A 452 19.85 29.21 -6.12
C LYS A 452 20.03 28.97 -4.62
N GLY A 453 20.33 27.73 -4.22
CA GLY A 453 20.46 27.32 -2.82
C GLY A 453 19.14 26.94 -2.12
N GLY A 454 18.00 26.96 -2.83
CA GLY A 454 16.74 26.39 -2.37
C GLY A 454 16.73 24.88 -2.55
N THR A 455 15.95 24.38 -3.50
CA THR A 455 15.86 22.95 -3.81
C THR A 455 17.15 22.41 -4.43
N LEU A 456 17.51 21.17 -4.08
CA LEU A 456 18.70 20.51 -4.63
C LEU A 456 18.49 20.13 -6.10
N GLY A 457 17.25 19.95 -6.57
CA GLY A 457 16.93 19.73 -7.98
C GLY A 457 17.33 20.88 -8.92
N ASN A 458 17.51 22.09 -8.39
CA ASN A 458 17.95 23.27 -9.16
C ASN A 458 19.29 23.86 -8.70
N ASN A 459 20.05 23.15 -7.84
CA ASN A 459 21.36 23.61 -7.37
C ASN A 459 22.49 22.91 -8.14
N PRO A 460 23.20 23.58 -9.07
CA PRO A 460 24.18 22.93 -9.96
C PRO A 460 25.36 22.25 -9.24
N GLU A 461 25.70 22.65 -8.01
CA GLU A 461 26.75 21.99 -7.22
C GLU A 461 26.40 20.52 -6.90
N TRP A 462 25.11 20.17 -6.95
CA TRP A 462 24.58 18.83 -6.74
C TRP A 462 24.40 18.03 -8.03
N LEU A 463 24.83 18.55 -9.19
CA LEU A 463 24.66 17.84 -10.46
C LEU A 463 25.38 16.48 -10.45
N VAL A 464 26.63 16.42 -9.96
CA VAL A 464 27.42 15.17 -9.89
C VAL A 464 26.67 14.06 -9.13
N PRO A 465 26.19 14.27 -7.89
CA PRO A 465 25.44 13.22 -7.19
C PRO A 465 24.08 12.88 -7.82
N HIS A 466 23.36 13.83 -8.44
CA HIS A 466 22.12 13.50 -9.18
C HIS A 466 22.41 12.62 -10.41
N MET A 467 23.46 12.95 -11.16
CA MET A 467 23.88 12.19 -12.32
C MET A 467 24.38 10.81 -11.94
N ASP A 468 25.20 10.64 -10.89
CA ASP A 468 25.69 9.33 -10.44
C ASP A 468 24.53 8.38 -10.14
N ARG A 469 23.56 8.81 -9.32
CA ARG A 469 22.36 8.01 -8.95
C ARG A 469 21.49 7.65 -10.16
N THR A 470 21.33 8.59 -11.11
CA THR A 470 20.57 8.36 -12.35
C THR A 470 21.29 7.36 -13.26
N MET A 471 22.60 7.52 -13.45
CA MET A 471 23.42 6.63 -14.27
C MET A 471 23.49 5.23 -13.66
N ASN A 472 23.63 5.12 -12.33
CA ASN A 472 23.60 3.86 -11.60
C ASN A 472 22.32 3.09 -11.90
N MET A 473 21.15 3.70 -11.70
CA MET A 473 19.86 3.08 -12.00
C MET A 473 19.78 2.63 -13.47
N TYR A 474 20.00 3.55 -14.41
CA TYR A 474 19.78 3.27 -15.84
C TYR A 474 20.72 2.16 -16.34
N GLU A 475 22.02 2.32 -16.12
CA GLU A 475 23.01 1.39 -16.70
C GLU A 475 22.92 0.00 -16.10
N ARG A 476 22.51 -0.12 -14.84
CA ARG A 476 22.30 -1.40 -14.17
C ARG A 476 21.10 -2.16 -14.71
N HIS A 477 20.03 -1.45 -15.03
CA HIS A 477 18.71 -2.06 -15.23
C HIS A 477 18.15 -1.98 -16.66
N LYS A 478 18.81 -1.26 -17.57
CA LYS A 478 18.39 -1.03 -18.97
C LYS A 478 17.89 -2.26 -19.74
N ASN A 479 18.37 -3.45 -19.39
CA ASN A 479 18.08 -4.71 -20.09
C ASN A 479 16.87 -5.49 -19.53
N PHE A 480 16.30 -5.12 -18.37
CA PHE A 480 15.14 -5.83 -17.83
C PHE A 480 13.88 -5.58 -18.67
N PRO A 481 13.16 -6.65 -19.11
CA PRO A 481 11.92 -6.50 -19.86
C PRO A 481 10.78 -5.92 -19.04
N SER A 482 10.73 -6.17 -17.72
CA SER A 482 9.71 -5.64 -16.81
C SER A 482 9.71 -4.12 -16.66
N ILE A 483 10.88 -3.50 -16.77
CA ILE A 483 11.00 -2.04 -16.67
C ILE A 483 10.27 -1.39 -17.83
N THR A 484 9.23 -0.65 -17.45
CA THR A 484 8.25 -0.02 -18.32
C THR A 484 8.37 1.49 -18.27
N LEU A 485 8.69 2.05 -17.10
CA LEU A 485 8.81 3.49 -16.86
C LEU A 485 10.11 3.78 -16.10
N TRP A 486 10.76 4.90 -16.42
CA TRP A 486 11.88 5.45 -15.64
C TRP A 486 11.41 6.63 -14.81
N SER A 487 11.77 6.69 -13.53
CA SER A 487 11.52 7.83 -12.65
C SER A 487 12.84 8.52 -12.30
N LEU A 488 12.85 9.86 -12.38
CA LEU A 488 14.06 10.62 -12.05
C LEU A 488 14.31 10.72 -10.54
N GLY A 489 13.33 10.41 -9.70
CA GLY A 489 13.38 10.53 -8.25
C GLY A 489 12.00 10.86 -7.68
N ASN A 490 11.96 11.30 -6.43
CA ASN A 490 10.74 11.67 -5.71
C ASN A 490 10.95 12.98 -4.94
N GLU A 491 9.94 13.86 -4.92
CA GLU A 491 9.88 15.02 -4.00
C GLU A 491 11.20 15.77 -3.74
N ALA A 492 11.97 16.04 -4.79
CA ALA A 492 13.29 16.67 -4.71
C ALA A 492 13.33 18.05 -5.41
N GLY A 493 12.16 18.68 -5.56
CA GLY A 493 11.94 19.88 -6.39
C GLY A 493 12.17 19.62 -7.87
N ASN A 494 12.29 20.65 -8.70
CA ASN A 494 12.58 20.50 -10.13
C ASN A 494 13.72 21.47 -10.52
N GLY A 495 14.27 21.36 -11.72
CA GLY A 495 15.20 22.35 -12.25
C GLY A 495 16.40 21.74 -12.99
N TYR A 496 17.50 22.49 -13.02
CA TYR A 496 18.67 22.22 -13.84
C TYR A 496 19.18 20.77 -13.73
N ASN A 497 19.29 20.22 -12.52
CA ASN A 497 19.82 18.87 -12.33
C ASN A 497 18.86 17.82 -12.94
N PHE A 498 17.55 17.98 -12.72
CA PHE A 498 16.54 17.10 -13.32
C PHE A 498 16.42 17.24 -14.83
N TYR A 499 16.69 18.41 -15.39
CA TYR A 499 16.77 18.57 -16.85
C TYR A 499 17.94 17.76 -17.43
N GLN A 500 19.10 17.75 -16.76
CA GLN A 500 20.25 16.97 -17.22
C GLN A 500 20.02 15.46 -17.09
N THR A 501 19.43 15.00 -15.98
CA THR A 501 19.13 13.56 -15.80
C THR A 501 18.06 13.07 -16.77
N TYR A 502 17.03 13.87 -17.03
CA TYR A 502 16.03 13.60 -18.07
C TYR A 502 16.68 13.47 -19.46
N LEU A 503 17.47 14.46 -19.88
CA LEU A 503 18.12 14.45 -21.19
C LEU A 503 19.09 13.27 -21.34
N TYR A 504 19.79 12.89 -20.26
CA TYR A 504 20.64 11.71 -20.25
C TYR A 504 19.85 10.42 -20.56
N ILE A 505 18.76 10.15 -19.84
CA ILE A 505 17.96 8.94 -20.08
C ILE A 505 17.29 8.99 -21.45
N LYS A 506 16.71 10.12 -21.85
CA LYS A 506 16.09 10.25 -23.18
C LYS A 506 17.09 10.01 -24.31
N ASN A 507 18.32 10.49 -24.18
CA ASN A 507 19.37 10.24 -25.18
C ASN A 507 19.73 8.74 -25.26
N LYS A 508 19.70 8.03 -24.13
CA LYS A 508 19.96 6.58 -24.08
C LYS A 508 18.79 5.75 -24.63
N GLU A 509 17.56 6.14 -24.33
CA GLU A 509 16.34 5.44 -24.79
C GLU A 509 16.03 5.67 -26.27
N LYS A 510 16.48 6.79 -26.87
CA LYS A 510 16.30 7.09 -28.31
C LYS A 510 16.77 5.95 -29.23
N ASP A 511 17.91 5.35 -28.91
CA ASP A 511 18.46 4.20 -29.65
C ASP A 511 18.18 2.86 -28.94
N GLY A 512 17.51 2.92 -27.78
CA GLY A 512 17.21 1.83 -26.87
C GLY A 512 15.82 1.22 -27.07
N ALA A 513 15.07 1.07 -25.98
CA ALA A 513 13.73 0.48 -25.98
C ALA A 513 12.60 1.53 -26.10
N ASP A 514 12.94 2.82 -26.06
CA ASP A 514 12.02 3.97 -26.08
C ASP A 514 11.05 4.03 -24.89
N ARG A 515 11.57 3.72 -23.69
CA ARG A 515 10.77 3.78 -22.46
C ARG A 515 10.46 5.24 -22.05
N PRO A 516 9.25 5.53 -21.53
CA PRO A 516 8.93 6.84 -20.96
C PRO A 516 9.78 7.18 -19.72
N VAL A 517 10.17 8.45 -19.60
CA VAL A 517 10.89 9.04 -18.47
C VAL A 517 9.97 10.05 -17.79
N ASN A 518 9.71 9.83 -16.51
CA ASN A 518 8.68 10.53 -15.75
C ASN A 518 9.27 11.15 -14.49
N TYR A 519 8.69 12.27 -14.05
CA TYR A 519 9.02 12.87 -12.77
C TYR A 519 7.88 13.73 -12.27
N GLU A 520 7.40 13.46 -11.06
CA GLU A 520 6.16 14.05 -10.58
C GLU A 520 6.29 15.57 -10.32
N ARG A 521 7.42 16.02 -9.75
CA ARG A 521 7.66 17.44 -9.50
C ARG A 521 7.94 18.25 -10.77
N ALA A 522 8.08 17.61 -11.93
CA ALA A 522 8.07 18.31 -13.21
C ALA A 522 6.68 18.85 -13.57
N LEU A 523 5.60 18.34 -12.94
CA LEU A 523 4.23 18.71 -13.23
C LEU A 523 3.95 18.65 -14.74
N TRP A 524 3.64 19.79 -15.36
CA TRP A 524 3.37 19.91 -16.81
C TRP A 524 4.58 20.35 -17.64
N GLU A 525 5.79 20.45 -17.05
CA GLU A 525 7.01 20.79 -17.77
C GLU A 525 7.41 19.69 -18.78
N TRP A 526 8.38 20.00 -19.64
CA TRP A 526 8.81 19.14 -20.75
C TRP A 526 9.68 17.95 -20.32
N ASN A 527 10.23 17.96 -19.09
CA ASN A 527 11.09 16.92 -18.55
C ASN A 527 10.33 15.76 -17.88
N THR A 528 9.14 15.44 -18.39
CA THR A 528 8.34 14.26 -18.03
C THR A 528 7.46 13.84 -19.22
N ASP A 529 7.54 12.58 -19.65
CA ASP A 529 6.80 12.05 -20.80
C ASP A 529 5.31 11.81 -20.48
N MET A 530 4.98 11.59 -19.20
CA MET A 530 3.62 11.42 -18.69
C MET A 530 3.36 12.41 -17.55
N TYR A 531 2.08 12.74 -17.30
CA TYR A 531 1.68 13.51 -16.12
C TYR A 531 1.38 12.54 -14.98
N VAL A 532 2.19 12.57 -13.93
CA VAL A 532 2.20 11.51 -12.90
C VAL A 532 1.90 12.01 -11.48
N PRO A 533 0.79 12.75 -11.25
CA PRO A 533 0.54 13.49 -10.00
C PRO A 533 0.44 12.57 -8.78
N GLN A 534 0.63 13.13 -7.59
CA GLN A 534 0.31 12.45 -6.34
C GLN A 534 -1.11 12.83 -5.83
N TYR A 535 -1.83 11.85 -5.28
CA TYR A 535 -3.10 11.97 -4.54
C TYR A 535 -4.28 12.68 -5.23
N PRO A 536 -4.58 12.43 -6.53
CA PRO A 536 -5.75 13.03 -7.17
C PRO A 536 -7.07 12.46 -6.65
N SER A 537 -8.07 13.32 -6.45
CA SER A 537 -9.44 12.90 -6.15
C SER A 537 -10.14 12.28 -7.36
N ALA A 538 -11.24 11.53 -7.13
CA ALA A 538 -12.04 10.98 -8.23
C ALA A 538 -12.64 12.09 -9.12
N ASP A 539 -13.04 13.22 -8.54
CA ASP A 539 -13.60 14.35 -9.29
C ASP A 539 -12.53 15.01 -10.17
N TRP A 540 -11.28 15.10 -9.70
CA TRP A 540 -10.18 15.58 -10.50
C TRP A 540 -9.88 14.63 -11.67
N LEU A 541 -9.87 13.32 -11.43
CA LEU A 541 -9.69 12.30 -12.47
C LEU A 541 -10.81 12.36 -13.51
N GLU A 542 -12.08 12.45 -13.08
CA GLU A 542 -13.22 12.61 -13.98
C GLU A 542 -13.07 13.87 -14.85
N LYS A 543 -12.62 14.98 -14.26
CA LYS A 543 -12.42 16.25 -14.97
C LYS A 543 -11.32 16.14 -16.01
N ILE A 544 -10.10 15.76 -15.64
CA ILE A 544 -8.95 15.70 -16.56
C ILE A 544 -9.13 14.59 -17.60
N GLY A 545 -9.77 13.48 -17.23
CA GLY A 545 -10.12 12.40 -18.14
C GLY A 545 -11.07 12.88 -19.23
N ARG A 546 -12.10 13.65 -18.86
CA ARG A 546 -13.05 14.23 -19.83
C ARG A 546 -12.44 15.33 -20.70
N GLU A 547 -11.69 16.23 -20.09
CA GLU A 547 -11.10 17.40 -20.76
C GLU A 547 -9.95 17.02 -21.69
N GLY A 548 -9.30 15.87 -21.43
CA GLY A 548 -8.11 15.42 -22.15
C GLY A 548 -6.84 16.14 -21.67
N SER A 549 -5.69 15.57 -22.04
CA SER A 549 -4.36 16.06 -21.69
C SER A 549 -3.41 15.88 -22.89
N ASP A 550 -2.32 16.65 -22.93
CA ASP A 550 -1.32 16.56 -24.01
C ASP A 550 -0.50 15.26 -23.95
N ARG A 551 -0.50 14.61 -22.78
CA ARG A 551 0.17 13.34 -22.47
C ARG A 551 -0.69 12.46 -21.55
N PRO A 552 -0.39 11.16 -21.41
CA PRO A 552 -1.14 10.28 -20.52
C PRO A 552 -1.03 10.69 -19.05
N VAL A 553 -2.05 10.36 -18.26
CA VAL A 553 -2.11 10.62 -16.82
C VAL A 553 -2.05 9.30 -16.06
N VAL A 554 -1.05 9.13 -15.20
CA VAL A 554 -0.85 7.95 -14.35
C VAL A 554 -0.32 8.40 -12.99
N PRO A 555 -1.16 8.57 -11.96
CA PRO A 555 -0.71 9.03 -10.66
C PRO A 555 0.42 8.15 -10.11
N SER A 556 1.53 8.77 -9.73
CA SER A 556 2.67 8.08 -9.10
C SER A 556 2.32 7.58 -7.71
N GLU A 557 1.40 8.27 -7.03
CA GLU A 557 0.76 7.86 -5.77
C GLU A 557 -0.72 8.25 -5.79
N TYR A 558 -1.59 7.38 -5.29
CA TYR A 558 -3.00 7.69 -5.02
C TYR A 558 -3.56 6.71 -3.96
N SER A 559 -4.73 7.02 -3.41
CA SER A 559 -5.42 6.16 -2.45
C SER A 559 -4.54 5.76 -1.26
N HIS A 560 -4.12 6.74 -0.47
CA HIS A 560 -3.25 6.52 0.70
C HIS A 560 -3.86 5.50 1.67
N ALA A 561 -3.16 4.41 1.97
CA ALA A 561 -3.69 3.21 2.63
C ALA A 561 -3.38 3.13 4.15
N MET A 562 -2.97 4.25 4.77
CA MET A 562 -2.68 4.34 6.20
C MET A 562 -3.83 3.89 7.10
N GLY A 563 -3.58 2.81 7.84
CA GLY A 563 -4.55 2.16 8.71
C GLY A 563 -5.83 1.72 7.96
N ASN A 564 -6.98 2.05 8.52
CA ASN A 564 -8.29 1.81 7.92
C ASN A 564 -8.67 2.93 6.93
N SER A 565 -8.35 2.72 5.65
CA SER A 565 -8.42 3.75 4.59
C SER A 565 -9.01 3.22 3.27
N ASN A 566 -8.55 3.73 2.11
CA ASN A 566 -8.93 3.37 0.73
C ASN A 566 -10.42 3.57 0.38
N GLY A 567 -11.10 4.48 1.07
CA GLY A 567 -12.42 4.95 0.70
C GLY A 567 -12.41 5.61 -0.70
N ASN A 568 -13.48 5.37 -1.46
CA ASN A 568 -13.69 5.90 -2.81
C ASN A 568 -12.69 5.41 -3.88
N LEU A 569 -11.91 4.36 -3.61
CA LEU A 569 -11.02 3.75 -4.61
C LEU A 569 -11.81 3.33 -5.86
N TRP A 570 -12.98 2.71 -5.69
CA TRP A 570 -13.83 2.35 -6.82
C TRP A 570 -14.28 3.56 -7.65
N LYS A 571 -14.60 4.70 -6.99
CA LYS A 571 -14.99 5.94 -7.69
C LYS A 571 -13.85 6.48 -8.56
N GLN A 572 -12.59 6.42 -8.09
CA GLN A 572 -11.42 6.77 -8.91
C GLN A 572 -11.28 5.84 -10.12
N TRP A 573 -11.45 4.52 -9.93
CA TRP A 573 -11.35 3.55 -11.01
C TRP A 573 -12.49 3.62 -12.03
N GLN A 574 -13.68 4.05 -11.63
CA GLN A 574 -14.76 4.35 -12.56
C GLN A 574 -14.37 5.44 -13.58
N ALA A 575 -13.71 6.51 -13.12
CA ALA A 575 -13.18 7.54 -14.02
C ALA A 575 -12.04 6.98 -14.91
N ILE A 576 -11.09 6.24 -14.32
CA ILE A 576 -9.94 5.65 -15.03
C ILE A 576 -10.38 4.69 -16.15
N TYR A 577 -11.40 3.86 -15.93
CA TYR A 577 -11.93 2.96 -16.96
C TYR A 577 -12.72 3.71 -18.05
N ARG A 578 -13.24 4.90 -17.76
CA ARG A 578 -14.04 5.68 -18.69
C ARG A 578 -13.20 6.41 -19.74
N TYR A 579 -12.02 6.89 -19.38
CA TYR A 579 -11.23 7.78 -20.24
C TYR A 579 -9.92 7.13 -20.73
N PRO A 580 -9.56 7.25 -22.03
CA PRO A 580 -8.34 6.66 -22.57
C PRO A 580 -7.04 7.21 -21.97
N ASN A 581 -6.93 8.54 -21.78
CA ASN A 581 -5.73 9.20 -21.27
C ASN A 581 -5.42 8.87 -19.79
N LEU A 582 -6.39 8.38 -19.02
CA LEU A 582 -6.18 7.95 -17.63
C LEU A 582 -5.70 6.49 -17.60
N GLN A 583 -4.40 6.23 -17.49
CA GLN A 583 -3.85 4.88 -17.65
C GLN A 583 -3.57 4.15 -16.34
N GLY A 584 -4.38 4.37 -15.29
CA GLY A 584 -4.22 3.70 -14.00
C GLY A 584 -3.50 4.57 -12.98
N GLY A 585 -2.73 3.97 -12.07
CA GLY A 585 -1.94 4.64 -11.02
C GLY A 585 -1.33 3.64 -10.02
N PHE A 586 -0.56 4.13 -9.05
CA PHE A 586 0.12 3.32 -8.03
C PHE A 586 -0.37 3.64 -6.61
N ILE A 587 -0.99 2.68 -5.93
CA ILE A 587 -1.50 2.85 -4.56
C ILE A 587 -0.33 3.15 -3.61
N TRP A 588 -0.50 4.06 -2.65
CA TRP A 588 0.46 4.28 -1.56
C TRP A 588 -0.04 3.61 -0.27
N ASP A 589 0.54 2.52 0.22
CA ASP A 589 1.59 1.71 -0.40
C ASP A 589 1.37 0.19 -0.15
N TRP A 590 2.37 -0.64 -0.44
CA TRP A 590 2.25 -2.09 -0.33
C TRP A 590 2.18 -2.54 1.12
N VAL A 591 3.17 -2.19 1.95
CA VAL A 591 3.41 -2.82 3.25
C VAL A 591 3.66 -1.80 4.36
N ASP A 592 2.98 -1.99 5.49
CA ASP A 592 3.27 -1.24 6.71
C ASP A 592 4.72 -1.41 7.14
N GLN A 593 5.43 -0.31 7.36
CA GLN A 593 6.83 -0.33 7.76
C GLN A 593 7.01 -0.54 9.29
N GLY A 594 6.20 -1.39 9.92
CA GLY A 594 6.34 -1.71 11.35
C GLY A 594 7.50 -2.68 11.62
N ILE A 595 8.30 -2.45 12.66
CA ILE A 595 9.38 -3.35 13.11
C ILE A 595 8.84 -4.29 14.18
N ARG A 596 9.19 -5.58 14.15
CA ARG A 596 8.73 -6.51 15.19
C ARG A 596 9.46 -6.24 16.51
N GLU A 597 8.71 -5.98 17.56
CA GLU A 597 9.23 -5.85 18.92
C GLU A 597 8.47 -6.73 19.90
N THR A 598 9.07 -6.97 21.07
CA THR A 598 8.47 -7.76 22.15
C THR A 598 8.48 -6.97 23.45
N ASP A 599 7.31 -6.85 24.07
CA ASP A 599 7.20 -6.17 25.36
C ASP A 599 7.76 -6.99 26.54
N LYS A 600 7.83 -6.37 27.72
CA LYS A 600 8.31 -7.01 28.96
C LYS A 600 7.54 -8.27 29.39
N ASN A 601 6.34 -8.50 28.85
CA ASN A 601 5.49 -9.65 29.14
C ASN A 601 5.58 -10.73 28.04
N GLY A 602 6.45 -10.57 27.04
CA GLY A 602 6.62 -11.51 25.94
C GLY A 602 5.57 -11.37 24.82
N ARG A 603 4.80 -10.28 24.79
CA ARG A 603 3.80 -10.04 23.74
C ARG A 603 4.44 -9.25 22.59
N THR A 604 4.23 -9.71 21.36
CA THR A 604 4.76 -9.04 20.17
C THR A 604 3.90 -7.85 19.76
N TYR A 605 4.53 -6.81 19.25
CA TYR A 605 3.88 -5.66 18.64
C TYR A 605 4.71 -5.10 17.48
N TRP A 606 4.13 -4.18 16.73
CA TRP A 606 4.79 -3.50 15.62
C TRP A 606 5.21 -2.11 16.06
N ALA A 607 6.51 -1.91 16.27
CA ALA A 607 7.06 -0.61 16.60
C ALA A 607 7.08 0.31 15.37
N TYR A 608 6.82 1.59 15.61
CA TYR A 608 6.85 2.67 14.62
C TYR A 608 7.58 3.90 15.19
N GLY A 609 7.51 5.05 14.50
CA GLY A 609 8.23 6.25 14.89
C GLY A 609 7.99 6.67 16.33
N GLY A 610 9.08 6.91 17.05
CA GLY A 610 9.06 7.39 18.43
C GLY A 610 9.08 6.27 19.48
N ASP A 611 9.04 5.00 19.08
CA ASP A 611 9.29 3.86 19.99
C ASP A 611 10.78 3.66 20.29
N TYR A 612 11.67 4.21 19.45
CA TYR A 612 13.12 4.13 19.61
C TYR A 612 13.72 5.50 19.92
N GLY A 613 14.72 5.51 20.81
CA GLY A 613 15.48 6.69 21.16
C GLY A 613 14.72 7.66 22.08
N VAL A 614 15.44 8.23 23.05
CA VAL A 614 14.85 9.24 23.95
C VAL A 614 14.77 10.58 23.22
N ASN A 615 13.55 11.10 23.05
CA ASN A 615 13.27 12.35 22.33
C ASN A 615 13.87 12.39 20.91
N ALA A 616 13.98 11.23 20.25
CA ALA A 616 14.40 11.18 18.86
C ALA A 616 13.34 11.86 17.98
N PRO A 617 13.75 12.57 16.90
CA PRO A 617 12.80 13.16 15.97
C PRO A 617 11.92 12.06 15.35
N SER A 618 10.63 12.37 15.20
CA SER A 618 9.64 11.38 14.77
C SER A 618 8.49 11.98 13.97
N ASP A 619 7.91 11.17 13.08
CA ASP A 619 6.58 11.40 12.49
C ASP A 619 5.57 10.31 12.89
N GLY A 620 5.82 9.61 13.99
CA GLY A 620 4.87 8.65 14.58
C GLY A 620 4.60 7.44 13.68
N ASN A 621 3.33 7.05 13.56
CA ASN A 621 2.92 5.90 12.74
C ASN A 621 2.76 6.22 11.24
N PHE A 622 3.23 7.37 10.75
CA PHE A 622 3.04 7.80 9.36
C PHE A 622 3.73 6.92 8.31
N LEU A 623 4.55 5.95 8.70
CA LEU A 623 5.11 4.90 7.83
C LEU A 623 4.25 3.61 7.75
N CYS A 624 3.12 3.55 8.45
CA CYS A 624 2.20 2.41 8.44
C CYS A 624 1.09 2.64 7.41
N ASN A 625 1.48 2.58 6.12
CA ASN A 625 0.66 2.99 4.97
C ASN A 625 0.23 1.83 4.07
N GLY A 626 0.42 0.58 4.49
CA GLY A 626 0.31 -0.57 3.63
C GLY A 626 -1.12 -1.03 3.39
N ILE A 627 -1.35 -1.63 2.22
CA ILE A 627 -2.51 -2.52 1.99
C ILE A 627 -2.28 -3.94 2.56
N VAL A 628 -1.07 -4.22 3.06
CA VAL A 628 -0.75 -5.37 3.91
C VAL A 628 0.03 -4.95 5.16
N SER A 629 -0.17 -5.68 6.26
CA SER A 629 0.56 -5.49 7.53
C SER A 629 2.03 -5.91 7.39
N PRO A 630 2.92 -5.64 8.38
CA PRO A 630 4.36 -5.93 8.24
C PRO A 630 4.68 -7.41 7.94
N ASP A 631 3.83 -8.33 8.40
CA ASP A 631 3.89 -9.77 8.17
C ASP A 631 3.20 -10.25 6.89
N ARG A 632 2.79 -9.32 6.01
CA ARG A 632 2.08 -9.55 4.74
C ARG A 632 0.65 -10.07 4.92
N THR A 633 0.05 -9.89 6.09
CA THR A 633 -1.40 -10.08 6.28
C THR A 633 -2.17 -9.01 5.51
N PRO A 634 -3.05 -9.35 4.54
CA PRO A 634 -3.81 -8.34 3.80
C PRO A 634 -4.75 -7.55 4.71
N HIS A 635 -4.78 -6.23 4.55
CA HIS A 635 -5.79 -5.39 5.18
C HIS A 635 -7.17 -5.64 4.56
N PRO A 636 -8.29 -5.39 5.28
CA PRO A 636 -9.63 -5.54 4.72
C PRO A 636 -9.85 -4.75 3.42
N ALA A 637 -9.16 -3.61 3.27
CA ALA A 637 -9.17 -2.80 2.06
C ALA A 637 -8.75 -3.56 0.78
N MET A 638 -8.00 -4.66 0.92
CA MET A 638 -7.58 -5.51 -0.21
C MET A 638 -8.77 -6.07 -1.01
N ALA A 639 -9.92 -6.28 -0.39
CA ALA A 639 -11.15 -6.67 -1.10
C ALA A 639 -11.60 -5.60 -2.11
N GLU A 640 -11.51 -4.31 -1.73
CA GLU A 640 -11.84 -3.19 -2.61
C GLU A 640 -10.80 -3.02 -3.71
N VAL A 641 -9.50 -3.19 -3.39
CA VAL A 641 -8.40 -3.14 -4.38
C VAL A 641 -8.61 -4.22 -5.45
N LYS A 642 -8.81 -5.47 -5.02
CA LYS A 642 -9.05 -6.60 -5.93
C LYS A 642 -10.23 -6.37 -6.85
N TYR A 643 -11.32 -5.81 -6.32
CA TYR A 643 -12.52 -5.48 -7.09
C TYR A 643 -12.27 -4.34 -8.08
N ALA A 644 -11.70 -3.21 -7.64
CA ALA A 644 -11.41 -2.07 -8.51
C ALA A 644 -10.45 -2.44 -9.65
N HIS A 645 -9.51 -3.35 -9.39
CA HIS A 645 -8.48 -3.80 -10.35
C HIS A 645 -8.90 -5.03 -11.16
N GLN A 646 -10.11 -5.57 -11.01
CA GLN A 646 -10.47 -6.81 -11.70
C GLN A 646 -10.48 -6.69 -13.24
N ASN A 647 -10.01 -7.74 -13.92
CA ASN A 647 -9.84 -7.76 -15.37
C ASN A 647 -11.09 -8.20 -16.15
N VAL A 648 -12.22 -8.41 -15.47
CA VAL A 648 -13.53 -8.63 -16.11
C VAL A 648 -14.56 -7.73 -15.44
N GLY A 649 -15.16 -6.83 -16.22
CA GLY A 649 -16.19 -5.91 -15.75
C GLY A 649 -17.59 -6.47 -15.97
N PHE A 650 -18.50 -6.12 -15.05
CA PHE A 650 -19.93 -6.42 -15.16
C PHE A 650 -20.71 -5.12 -15.02
N GLU A 651 -21.71 -4.93 -15.88
CA GLU A 651 -22.56 -3.75 -15.83
C GLU A 651 -24.01 -4.15 -16.09
N PRO A 652 -24.95 -3.80 -15.21
CA PRO A 652 -26.36 -4.13 -15.42
C PRO A 652 -26.91 -3.28 -16.56
N VAL A 653 -27.47 -3.94 -17.58
CA VAL A 653 -28.17 -3.28 -18.69
C VAL A 653 -29.65 -3.14 -18.33
N ASP A 654 -30.26 -4.24 -17.91
CA ASP A 654 -31.63 -4.27 -17.42
C ASP A 654 -31.80 -5.42 -16.41
N THR A 655 -32.04 -5.04 -15.15
CA THR A 655 -32.22 -5.99 -14.04
C THR A 655 -33.54 -6.74 -14.10
N GLN A 656 -34.56 -6.23 -14.81
CA GLN A 656 -35.87 -6.88 -14.96
C GLN A 656 -35.80 -8.03 -15.97
N THR A 657 -35.04 -7.86 -17.05
CA THR A 657 -34.79 -8.91 -18.05
C THR A 657 -33.55 -9.75 -17.74
N GLY A 658 -32.79 -9.37 -16.71
CA GLY A 658 -31.57 -10.05 -16.27
C GLY A 658 -30.40 -9.85 -17.23
N GLU A 659 -30.40 -8.77 -18.01
CA GLU A 659 -29.38 -8.46 -19.01
C GLU A 659 -28.19 -7.73 -18.35
N VAL A 660 -27.01 -8.32 -18.51
CA VAL A 660 -25.74 -7.81 -17.99
C VAL A 660 -24.73 -7.75 -19.12
N ARG A 661 -24.05 -6.60 -19.24
CA ARG A 661 -22.90 -6.41 -20.11
C ARG A 661 -21.65 -6.93 -19.40
N ILE A 662 -20.93 -7.82 -20.05
CA ILE A 662 -19.66 -8.38 -19.60
C ILE A 662 -18.56 -7.82 -20.51
N THR A 663 -17.50 -7.28 -19.91
CA THR A 663 -16.36 -6.71 -20.63
C THR A 663 -15.08 -7.43 -20.23
N ASN A 664 -14.34 -7.94 -21.21
CA ASN A 664 -12.97 -8.40 -21.00
C ASN A 664 -12.04 -7.19 -20.93
N ARG A 665 -11.47 -6.90 -19.76
CA ARG A 665 -10.55 -5.77 -19.55
C ARG A 665 -9.07 -6.17 -19.65
N PHE A 666 -8.76 -7.44 -19.93
CA PHE A 666 -7.41 -7.85 -20.32
C PHE A 666 -7.04 -7.29 -21.69
N TYR A 667 -5.76 -7.00 -21.91
CA TYR A 667 -5.25 -6.44 -23.17
C TYR A 667 -4.61 -7.50 -24.07
N PHE A 668 -4.14 -8.61 -23.50
CA PHE A 668 -3.46 -9.68 -24.25
C PHE A 668 -4.07 -11.06 -24.02
N THR A 669 -4.98 -11.18 -23.04
CA THR A 669 -5.62 -12.44 -22.65
C THR A 669 -7.08 -12.49 -23.07
N SER A 670 -7.42 -13.51 -23.85
CA SER A 670 -8.81 -13.86 -24.11
C SER A 670 -9.37 -14.67 -22.94
N ILE A 671 -10.66 -14.51 -22.63
CA ILE A 671 -11.26 -15.22 -21.49
C ILE A 671 -11.75 -16.63 -21.84
N ASP A 672 -11.77 -16.98 -23.13
CA ASP A 672 -12.17 -18.31 -23.56
C ASP A 672 -11.18 -19.37 -23.07
N ASN A 673 -11.71 -20.53 -22.70
CA ASN A 673 -10.93 -21.70 -22.27
C ASN A 673 -10.06 -21.56 -21.00
N ARG A 674 -9.72 -20.34 -20.55
CA ARG A 674 -8.98 -20.06 -19.30
C ARG A 674 -9.86 -19.88 -18.06
N TYR A 675 -11.06 -19.33 -18.25
CA TYR A 675 -11.94 -18.98 -17.13
C TYR A 675 -13.35 -19.56 -17.27
N ASN A 676 -14.02 -19.72 -16.13
CA ASN A 676 -15.46 -19.94 -16.02
C ASN A 676 -16.12 -18.69 -15.48
N ILE A 677 -17.14 -18.18 -16.17
CA ILE A 677 -18.03 -17.14 -15.61
C ILE A 677 -19.21 -17.85 -14.95
N ILE A 678 -19.17 -17.98 -13.63
CA ILE A 678 -20.22 -18.61 -12.84
C ILE A 678 -21.27 -17.56 -12.47
N CYS A 679 -22.51 -17.81 -12.86
CA CYS A 679 -23.67 -16.99 -12.54
C CYS A 679 -24.54 -17.75 -11.54
N ARG A 680 -24.86 -17.13 -10.40
CA ARG A 680 -25.70 -17.69 -9.33
C ARG A 680 -26.90 -16.80 -9.05
N LEU A 681 -28.09 -17.39 -8.99
CA LEU A 681 -29.27 -16.76 -8.40
C LEU A 681 -29.26 -17.05 -6.90
N MET A 682 -29.17 -16.00 -6.09
CA MET A 682 -29.16 -16.07 -4.64
C MET A 682 -30.50 -15.57 -4.09
N ALA A 683 -31.04 -16.24 -3.07
CA ALA A 683 -32.16 -15.74 -2.26
C ALA A 683 -31.92 -16.01 -0.78
N ASP A 684 -32.10 -14.99 0.07
CA ASP A 684 -31.81 -15.04 1.51
C ASP A 684 -30.42 -15.65 1.84
N GLY A 685 -29.41 -15.33 1.03
CA GLY A 685 -28.04 -15.83 1.20
C GLY A 685 -27.80 -17.29 0.77
N LYS A 686 -28.78 -17.95 0.13
CA LYS A 686 -28.64 -19.31 -0.42
C LYS A 686 -28.66 -19.30 -1.94
N THR A 687 -27.82 -20.13 -2.55
CA THR A 687 -27.87 -20.37 -4.00
C THR A 687 -29.11 -21.18 -4.36
N LEU A 688 -29.98 -20.61 -5.20
CA LEU A 688 -31.15 -21.28 -5.75
C LEU A 688 -30.83 -22.00 -7.06
N GLN A 689 -30.05 -21.33 -7.91
CA GLN A 689 -29.65 -21.83 -9.22
C GLN A 689 -28.23 -21.34 -9.53
N GLU A 690 -27.51 -22.15 -10.29
CA GLU A 690 -26.18 -21.84 -10.78
C GLU A 690 -26.07 -22.26 -12.25
N LYS A 691 -25.39 -21.46 -13.07
CA LYS A 691 -25.00 -21.82 -14.43
C LYS A 691 -23.66 -21.19 -14.78
N VAL A 692 -22.90 -21.84 -15.66
CA VAL A 692 -21.76 -21.21 -16.32
C VAL A 692 -22.26 -20.48 -17.56
N LEU A 693 -21.87 -19.21 -17.73
CA LEU A 693 -22.24 -18.43 -18.91
C LEU A 693 -21.30 -18.79 -20.07
N PRO A 694 -21.83 -19.17 -21.26
CA PRO A 694 -21.02 -19.54 -22.41
C PRO A 694 -20.51 -18.27 -23.13
N VAL A 695 -19.52 -17.61 -22.54
CA VAL A 695 -18.98 -16.34 -23.05
C VAL A 695 -17.56 -16.55 -23.55
N THR A 696 -17.32 -16.10 -24.77
CA THR A 696 -16.01 -16.00 -25.41
C THR A 696 -15.81 -14.54 -25.77
N LEU A 697 -14.80 -13.89 -25.18
CA LEU A 697 -14.45 -12.50 -25.47
C LEU A 697 -12.94 -12.39 -25.67
N LYS A 698 -12.54 -11.86 -26.82
CA LYS A 698 -11.14 -11.44 -27.04
C LYS A 698 -10.79 -10.26 -26.13
N PRO A 699 -9.51 -9.90 -25.98
CA PRO A 699 -9.11 -8.71 -25.24
C PRO A 699 -9.93 -7.48 -25.61
N GLN A 700 -10.34 -6.70 -24.61
CA GLN A 700 -11.12 -5.46 -24.75
C GLN A 700 -12.53 -5.59 -25.35
N GLU A 701 -12.99 -6.79 -25.72
CA GLU A 701 -14.36 -6.99 -26.23
C GLU A 701 -15.41 -6.99 -25.10
N SER A 702 -16.65 -6.69 -25.48
CA SER A 702 -17.81 -6.78 -24.58
C SER A 702 -18.97 -7.51 -25.24
N THR A 703 -19.80 -8.18 -24.44
CA THR A 703 -21.07 -8.78 -24.89
C THR A 703 -22.14 -8.66 -23.82
N THR A 704 -23.41 -8.66 -24.22
CA THR A 704 -24.54 -8.67 -23.30
C THR A 704 -25.11 -10.08 -23.22
N VAL A 705 -25.30 -10.57 -21.99
CA VAL A 705 -25.85 -11.90 -21.74
C VAL A 705 -27.04 -11.84 -20.79
N ARG A 706 -27.92 -12.82 -20.93
CA ARG A 706 -29.04 -13.02 -20.00
C ARG A 706 -28.62 -13.91 -18.83
N THR A 707 -28.70 -13.33 -17.66
CA THR A 707 -28.41 -14.00 -16.38
C THR A 707 -29.67 -14.71 -15.86
N PHE A 708 -30.10 -14.41 -14.65
CA PHE A 708 -31.35 -14.89 -14.07
C PHE A 708 -32.33 -13.73 -13.94
N VAL A 709 -33.62 -14.05 -14.06
CA VAL A 709 -34.72 -13.12 -13.81
C VAL A 709 -35.32 -13.48 -12.46
N PRO A 710 -35.69 -12.51 -11.61
CA PRO A 710 -36.28 -12.79 -10.30
C PRO A 710 -37.60 -13.57 -10.44
N LYS A 711 -37.80 -14.58 -9.59
CA LYS A 711 -39.09 -15.26 -9.43
C LYS A 711 -39.46 -15.30 -7.95
N GLY A 712 -40.68 -14.90 -7.61
CA GLY A 712 -41.23 -14.98 -6.26
C GLY A 712 -41.05 -13.70 -5.43
N SER A 713 -41.18 -13.86 -4.11
CA SER A 713 -41.33 -12.74 -3.17
C SER A 713 -40.12 -12.56 -2.23
N SER A 714 -39.02 -13.27 -2.47
CA SER A 714 -37.78 -13.16 -1.68
C SER A 714 -36.86 -12.05 -2.22
N GLU A 715 -35.97 -11.55 -1.38
CA GLU A 715 -34.87 -10.69 -1.85
C GLU A 715 -33.89 -11.56 -2.65
N CYS A 716 -33.70 -11.23 -3.92
CA CYS A 716 -32.87 -12.00 -4.83
C CYS A 716 -31.71 -11.18 -5.35
N PHE A 717 -30.57 -11.84 -5.52
CA PHE A 717 -29.39 -11.30 -6.17
C PHE A 717 -28.93 -12.21 -7.30
N VAL A 718 -28.32 -11.62 -8.31
CA VAL A 718 -27.43 -12.36 -9.20
C VAL A 718 -25.99 -12.12 -8.75
N ASN A 719 -25.25 -13.20 -8.50
CA ASN A 719 -23.82 -13.14 -8.25
C ASN A 719 -23.09 -13.64 -9.49
N LEU A 720 -22.12 -12.88 -9.96
CA LEU A 720 -21.25 -13.23 -11.08
C LEU A 720 -19.84 -13.39 -10.54
N SER A 721 -19.14 -14.45 -10.94
CA SER A 721 -17.76 -14.71 -10.54
C SER A 721 -16.97 -15.28 -11.70
N VAL A 722 -15.77 -14.76 -11.94
CA VAL A 722 -14.83 -15.28 -12.94
C VAL A 722 -13.78 -16.10 -12.22
N VAL A 723 -13.71 -17.37 -12.56
CA VAL A 723 -12.90 -18.37 -11.85
C VAL A 723 -11.89 -19.00 -12.80
N THR A 724 -10.63 -19.11 -12.36
CA THR A 724 -9.58 -19.83 -13.11
C THR A 724 -9.93 -21.31 -13.26
N LYS A 725 -9.82 -21.85 -14.48
CA LYS A 725 -10.01 -23.29 -14.75
C LYS A 725 -8.81 -24.11 -14.35
N GLU A 726 -7.62 -23.59 -14.63
CA GLU A 726 -6.33 -24.21 -14.35
C GLU A 726 -5.43 -23.21 -13.61
N LYS A 727 -4.29 -23.68 -13.11
CA LYS A 727 -3.27 -22.81 -12.52
C LYS A 727 -2.70 -21.88 -13.60
N ASP A 728 -2.68 -20.57 -13.35
CA ASP A 728 -2.10 -19.55 -14.24
C ASP A 728 -1.00 -18.80 -13.48
N GLY A 729 0.27 -19.14 -13.77
CA GLY A 729 1.41 -18.65 -13.00
C GLY A 729 1.32 -19.05 -11.52
N VAL A 730 1.20 -18.07 -10.63
CA VAL A 730 1.00 -18.28 -9.18
C VAL A 730 -0.47 -18.31 -8.76
N ILE A 731 -1.39 -18.01 -9.66
CA ILE A 731 -2.83 -18.02 -9.39
C ILE A 731 -3.32 -19.48 -9.47
N PRO A 732 -3.87 -20.06 -8.40
CA PRO A 732 -4.31 -21.45 -8.40
C PRO A 732 -5.58 -21.64 -9.24
N ALA A 733 -5.86 -22.87 -9.66
CA ALA A 733 -7.16 -23.25 -10.21
C ALA A 733 -8.27 -23.02 -9.17
N GLY A 734 -9.45 -22.56 -9.60
CA GLY A 734 -10.56 -22.25 -8.70
C GLY A 734 -10.49 -20.88 -8.02
N HIS A 735 -9.49 -20.04 -8.34
CA HIS A 735 -9.36 -18.68 -7.80
C HIS A 735 -10.35 -17.72 -8.46
N VAL A 736 -11.02 -16.90 -7.65
CA VAL A 736 -11.90 -15.84 -8.15
C VAL A 736 -11.05 -14.62 -8.51
N ILE A 737 -10.96 -14.28 -9.80
CA ILE A 737 -10.22 -13.10 -10.29
C ILE A 737 -11.11 -11.85 -10.43
N ALA A 738 -12.42 -12.04 -10.54
CA ALA A 738 -13.39 -10.95 -10.66
C ALA A 738 -14.74 -11.40 -10.12
N HIS A 739 -15.49 -10.50 -9.53
CA HIS A 739 -16.89 -10.76 -9.15
C HIS A 739 -17.72 -9.47 -9.16
N ASP A 740 -19.04 -9.64 -9.22
CA ASP A 740 -20.00 -8.57 -9.01
C ASP A 740 -21.34 -9.16 -8.53
N GLN A 741 -22.19 -8.30 -7.97
CA GLN A 741 -23.49 -8.67 -7.46
C GLN A 741 -24.53 -7.58 -7.77
N PHE A 742 -25.62 -7.99 -8.42
CA PHE A 742 -26.76 -7.10 -8.67
C PHE A 742 -28.01 -7.59 -7.95
N ARG A 743 -28.72 -6.66 -7.31
CA ARG A 743 -30.00 -6.94 -6.68
C ARG A 743 -31.08 -7.02 -7.76
N LEU A 744 -31.82 -8.13 -7.81
CA LEU A 744 -32.85 -8.39 -8.82
C LEU A 744 -34.26 -8.08 -8.31
N SER A 745 -34.55 -8.37 -7.04
CA SER A 745 -35.86 -8.12 -6.43
C SER A 745 -35.73 -7.82 -4.95
N GLU A 746 -36.69 -7.05 -4.43
CA GLU A 746 -36.87 -6.86 -3.00
C GLU A 746 -37.79 -7.94 -2.42
N GLN A 747 -37.63 -8.21 -1.12
CA GLN A 747 -38.54 -9.11 -0.44
C GLN A 747 -39.92 -8.47 -0.29
N THR A 748 -40.94 -9.10 -0.87
CA THR A 748 -42.35 -8.73 -0.73
C THR A 748 -43.05 -9.81 0.12
N ASN A 749 -43.94 -9.42 1.04
CA ASN A 749 -44.71 -10.34 1.91
C ASN A 749 -43.92 -11.12 2.98
N ARG A 750 -43.19 -10.42 3.86
CA ARG A 750 -42.69 -11.01 5.11
C ARG A 750 -43.85 -11.32 6.08
N PRO A 751 -43.91 -12.53 6.69
CA PRO A 751 -44.91 -12.86 7.71
C PRO A 751 -44.82 -11.87 8.88
N GLN A 752 -45.96 -11.30 9.28
CA GLN A 752 -46.01 -10.42 10.44
C GLN A 752 -45.90 -11.23 11.73
N TYR A 753 -44.98 -10.84 12.59
CA TYR A 753 -44.84 -11.43 13.91
C TYR A 753 -46.09 -11.14 14.75
N LYS A 754 -46.70 -12.20 15.30
CA LYS A 754 -47.81 -12.10 16.24
C LYS A 754 -47.32 -12.40 17.65
N ALA A 755 -47.38 -11.40 18.52
CA ALA A 755 -46.99 -11.57 19.92
C ALA A 755 -48.04 -12.38 20.69
N GLY A 756 -47.59 -13.46 21.35
CA GLY A 756 -48.39 -14.23 22.31
C GLY A 756 -47.81 -14.12 23.72
N GLY A 757 -48.68 -14.18 24.73
CA GLY A 757 -48.29 -14.13 26.15
C GLY A 757 -49.14 -13.17 26.97
N ALA A 758 -48.88 -13.14 28.29
CA ALA A 758 -49.56 -12.26 29.22
C ALA A 758 -49.16 -10.79 29.02
N LYS A 759 -50.16 -9.90 29.12
CA LYS A 759 -50.00 -8.45 28.99
C LYS A 759 -48.93 -7.92 29.96
N PRO A 760 -47.94 -7.12 29.51
CA PRO A 760 -46.97 -6.51 30.41
C PRO A 760 -47.62 -5.50 31.35
N GLN A 761 -47.06 -5.38 32.55
CA GLN A 761 -47.35 -4.32 33.50
C GLN A 761 -46.21 -3.29 33.47
N ILE A 762 -46.55 -2.03 33.74
CA ILE A 762 -45.59 -0.93 33.86
C ILE A 762 -45.61 -0.46 35.31
N VAL A 763 -44.43 -0.39 35.94
CA VAL A 763 -44.22 0.18 37.27
C VAL A 763 -43.19 1.31 37.16
N ASN A 764 -43.53 2.48 37.70
CA ASN A 764 -42.58 3.57 37.86
C ASN A 764 -41.97 3.49 39.26
N GLU A 765 -40.67 3.22 39.35
CA GLU A 765 -39.93 3.08 40.61
C GLU A 765 -38.86 4.18 40.70
N GLY A 766 -39.27 5.37 41.17
CA GLY A 766 -38.40 6.55 41.18
C GLY A 766 -37.87 6.88 39.77
N ASP A 767 -36.54 6.83 39.62
CA ASP A 767 -35.84 7.07 38.35
C ASP A 767 -35.89 5.87 37.38
N ARG A 768 -36.71 4.84 37.65
CA ARG A 768 -36.81 3.66 36.79
C ARG A 768 -38.21 3.47 36.22
N ILE A 769 -38.27 3.03 34.97
CA ILE A 769 -39.45 2.45 34.34
C ILE A 769 -39.21 0.95 34.22
N VAL A 770 -40.03 0.17 34.92
CA VAL A 770 -39.98 -1.29 34.88
C VAL A 770 -41.16 -1.79 34.07
N VAL A 771 -40.89 -2.54 33.01
CA VAL A 771 -41.90 -3.28 32.25
C VAL A 771 -41.74 -4.77 32.56
N SER A 772 -42.77 -5.40 33.09
CA SER A 772 -42.70 -6.80 33.54
C SER A 772 -43.89 -7.64 33.10
N SER A 773 -43.62 -8.90 32.74
CA SER A 773 -44.59 -9.99 32.58
C SER A 773 -43.96 -11.29 33.12
N PRO A 774 -44.67 -12.43 33.21
CA PRO A 774 -44.05 -13.70 33.62
C PRO A 774 -42.85 -14.11 32.77
N LYS A 775 -42.73 -13.59 31.54
CA LYS A 775 -41.66 -13.93 30.60
C LYS A 775 -40.63 -12.81 30.42
N VAL A 776 -40.99 -11.55 30.65
CA VAL A 776 -40.18 -10.38 30.26
C VAL A 776 -39.95 -9.50 31.47
N GLN A 777 -38.73 -9.01 31.62
CA GLN A 777 -38.40 -7.90 32.50
C GLN A 777 -37.50 -6.94 31.73
N PHE A 778 -37.95 -5.70 31.60
CA PHE A 778 -37.23 -4.61 30.98
C PHE A 778 -37.14 -3.45 31.97
N VAL A 779 -35.96 -2.86 32.11
CA VAL A 779 -35.73 -1.75 33.05
C VAL A 779 -35.04 -0.62 32.32
N PHE A 780 -35.70 0.53 32.25
CA PHE A 780 -35.13 1.78 31.77
C PHE A 780 -34.79 2.70 32.94
N ASP A 781 -33.53 3.13 33.02
CA ASP A 781 -33.03 4.10 33.98
C ASP A 781 -33.14 5.51 33.38
N LYS A 782 -34.06 6.32 33.90
CA LYS A 782 -34.33 7.70 33.45
C LYS A 782 -33.16 8.64 33.72
N LYS A 783 -32.43 8.42 34.82
CA LYS A 783 -31.33 9.29 35.23
C LYS A 783 -30.15 9.15 34.29
N ASN A 784 -29.79 7.92 33.97
CA ASN A 784 -28.64 7.62 33.13
C ASN A 784 -29.01 7.45 31.65
N GLY A 785 -30.30 7.31 31.33
CA GLY A 785 -30.77 7.15 29.95
C GLY A 785 -30.39 5.80 29.33
N ILE A 786 -30.34 4.75 30.14
CA ILE A 786 -29.84 3.42 29.74
C ILE A 786 -30.93 2.38 29.98
N VAL A 787 -31.11 1.46 29.03
CA VAL A 787 -31.83 0.21 29.32
C VAL A 787 -30.90 -0.71 30.10
N THR A 788 -31.09 -0.82 31.41
CA THR A 788 -30.15 -1.52 32.31
C THR A 788 -30.42 -3.02 32.41
N SER A 789 -31.63 -3.49 32.06
CA SER A 789 -31.95 -4.92 32.03
C SER A 789 -32.91 -5.23 30.90
N TYR A 790 -32.65 -6.34 30.22
CA TYR A 790 -33.55 -6.95 29.26
C TYR A 790 -33.49 -8.45 29.43
N LYS A 791 -34.36 -8.96 30.29
CA LYS A 791 -34.44 -10.37 30.67
C LYS A 791 -35.66 -11.02 30.05
N VAL A 792 -35.44 -12.09 29.29
CA VAL A 792 -36.52 -12.86 28.65
C VAL A 792 -36.38 -14.34 28.97
N GLY A 793 -37.46 -14.96 29.47
CA GLY A 793 -37.47 -16.38 29.84
C GLY A 793 -36.40 -16.73 30.88
N GLY A 794 -36.09 -15.81 31.80
CA GLY A 794 -35.06 -15.98 32.82
C GLY A 794 -33.64 -15.63 32.39
N LYS A 795 -33.37 -15.42 31.08
CA LYS A 795 -32.04 -15.07 30.56
C LYS A 795 -31.88 -13.55 30.49
N GLU A 796 -30.88 -13.01 31.19
CA GLU A 796 -30.44 -11.62 31.03
C GLU A 796 -29.56 -11.51 29.78
N TYR A 797 -29.86 -10.52 28.94
CA TYR A 797 -29.13 -10.28 27.70
C TYR A 797 -28.07 -9.21 27.84
N PHE A 798 -28.26 -8.22 28.71
CA PHE A 798 -27.27 -7.16 28.89
C PHE A 798 -26.28 -7.52 29.98
N HIS A 799 -25.00 -7.36 29.68
CA HIS A 799 -23.92 -7.60 30.62
C HIS A 799 -23.69 -6.35 31.50
N ASP A 800 -23.62 -6.55 32.82
CA ASP A 800 -23.31 -5.54 33.84
C ASP A 800 -24.12 -4.24 33.74
N GLY A 801 -25.39 -4.35 33.33
CA GLY A 801 -26.26 -3.19 33.14
C GLY A 801 -25.88 -2.28 31.97
N PHE A 802 -24.90 -2.67 31.15
CA PHE A 802 -24.51 -1.94 29.95
C PHE A 802 -25.41 -2.31 28.77
N GLY A 803 -26.71 -2.00 28.88
CA GLY A 803 -27.65 -2.21 27.79
C GLY A 803 -27.76 -1.00 26.85
N LEU A 804 -28.85 -0.99 26.07
CA LEU A 804 -29.09 -0.05 24.98
C LEU A 804 -28.93 1.41 25.41
N ARG A 805 -28.06 2.13 24.69
CA ARG A 805 -27.84 3.57 24.83
C ARG A 805 -27.43 4.21 23.50
N PRO A 806 -27.65 5.52 23.30
CA PRO A 806 -27.22 6.23 22.10
C PRO A 806 -25.69 6.17 21.87
N ASN A 807 -25.26 6.13 20.60
CA ASN A 807 -23.86 6.24 20.20
C ASN A 807 -23.71 7.11 18.94
N PHE A 808 -22.80 8.08 18.99
CA PHE A 808 -22.51 9.02 17.91
C PHE A 808 -21.02 9.13 17.58
N TRP A 809 -20.20 8.27 18.19
CA TRP A 809 -18.74 8.30 18.09
C TRP A 809 -18.19 6.98 17.58
N ARG A 810 -17.04 7.07 16.90
CA ARG A 810 -16.17 5.95 16.54
C ARG A 810 -14.76 6.27 17.01
N ALA A 811 -13.96 5.25 17.27
CA ALA A 811 -12.53 5.47 17.53
C ALA A 811 -11.86 6.04 16.28
N PRO A 812 -11.15 7.18 16.35
CA PRO A 812 -10.62 7.82 15.15
C PRO A 812 -9.66 6.93 14.35
N THR A 813 -9.84 6.88 13.03
CA THR A 813 -8.86 6.31 12.10
C THR A 813 -7.68 7.26 11.90
N ASP A 814 -6.60 6.79 11.25
CA ASP A 814 -5.51 7.68 10.86
C ASP A 814 -5.97 8.85 9.96
N ASN A 815 -6.90 8.60 9.03
CA ASN A 815 -7.51 9.65 8.21
C ASN A 815 -8.34 10.65 9.02
N ASP A 816 -9.07 10.17 10.04
CA ASP A 816 -9.81 11.04 10.97
C ASP A 816 -8.83 11.98 11.70
N TYR A 817 -7.68 11.47 12.17
CA TYR A 817 -6.60 12.31 12.70
C TYR A 817 -6.04 13.29 11.66
N GLY A 818 -5.78 12.81 10.44
CA GLY A 818 -5.25 13.60 9.33
C GLY A 818 -6.08 14.82 8.99
N ASN A 819 -7.41 14.71 9.07
CA ASN A 819 -8.34 15.81 8.82
C ASN A 819 -8.80 16.56 10.10
N GLY A 820 -8.20 16.23 11.25
CA GLY A 820 -8.47 16.87 12.55
C GLY A 820 -9.83 16.52 13.16
N ALA A 821 -10.48 15.43 12.76
CA ALA A 821 -11.78 15.02 13.30
C ALA A 821 -11.83 14.87 14.83
N PRO A 822 -10.82 14.32 15.54
CA PRO A 822 -10.91 14.15 17.00
C PRO A 822 -11.17 15.47 17.74
N GLU A 823 -10.59 16.58 17.28
CA GLU A 823 -10.88 17.92 17.81
C GLU A 823 -12.19 18.47 17.25
N ARG A 824 -12.35 18.49 15.92
CA ARG A 824 -13.51 19.12 15.25
C ARG A 824 -14.84 18.49 15.65
N GLU A 825 -14.86 17.18 15.85
CA GLU A 825 -16.06 16.36 16.03
C GLU A 825 -16.22 15.90 17.49
N GLN A 826 -15.42 16.45 18.41
CA GLN A 826 -15.42 16.10 19.83
C GLN A 826 -16.80 16.20 20.50
N ILE A 827 -17.67 17.10 20.02
CA ILE A 827 -19.04 17.24 20.51
C ILE A 827 -19.86 15.95 20.36
N TRP A 828 -19.54 15.09 19.40
CA TRP A 828 -20.22 13.80 19.18
C TRP A 828 -19.71 12.71 20.12
N LYS A 829 -18.42 12.74 20.49
CA LYS A 829 -17.90 11.95 21.61
C LYS A 829 -18.61 12.32 22.91
N GLN A 830 -18.74 13.63 23.18
CA GLN A 830 -19.51 14.12 24.32
C GLN A 830 -20.99 13.70 24.21
N SER A 831 -21.58 13.75 23.03
CA SER A 831 -22.98 13.34 22.82
C SER A 831 -23.21 11.84 22.96
N SER A 832 -22.15 11.04 22.95
CA SER A 832 -22.20 9.60 23.24
C SER A 832 -22.01 9.27 24.72
N ARG A 833 -21.64 10.26 25.55
CA ARG A 833 -21.36 10.10 27.00
C ARG A 833 -22.31 10.89 27.89
N HIS A 834 -22.66 12.11 27.49
CA HIS A 834 -23.35 13.12 28.31
C HIS A 834 -24.71 13.52 27.70
N PHE A 835 -25.49 12.55 27.24
CA PHE A 835 -26.88 12.77 26.83
C PHE A 835 -27.79 12.84 28.07
N HIS A 836 -28.81 13.69 28.02
CA HIS A 836 -29.74 13.88 29.13
C HIS A 836 -31.17 13.52 28.71
N VAL A 837 -31.86 12.72 29.52
CA VAL A 837 -33.28 12.40 29.30
C VAL A 837 -34.13 13.59 29.70
N THR A 838 -34.75 14.26 28.72
CA THR A 838 -35.66 15.39 28.97
C THR A 838 -37.12 14.94 29.12
N ASP A 839 -37.46 13.78 28.59
CA ASP A 839 -38.78 13.17 28.72
C ASP A 839 -38.69 11.65 28.65
N ALA A 840 -39.46 10.96 29.51
CA ALA A 840 -39.56 9.51 29.52
C ALA A 840 -40.98 9.10 29.93
N THR A 841 -41.70 8.51 28.99
CA THR A 841 -43.09 8.07 29.17
C THR A 841 -43.21 6.57 28.97
N ALA A 842 -44.20 5.97 29.60
CA ALA A 842 -44.51 4.56 29.39
C ALA A 842 -46.02 4.38 29.33
N ARG A 843 -46.49 3.65 28.31
CA ARG A 843 -47.90 3.38 28.08
C ARG A 843 -48.11 1.95 27.59
N ILE A 844 -49.32 1.44 27.80
CA ILE A 844 -49.74 0.20 27.16
C ILE A 844 -50.56 0.52 25.91
N GLU A 845 -50.17 -0.04 24.77
CA GLU A 845 -50.92 0.04 23.52
C GLU A 845 -51.28 -1.38 23.06
N GLY A 846 -52.57 -1.68 23.03
CA GLY A 846 -53.05 -3.05 22.83
C GLY A 846 -52.53 -4.03 23.90
N ASN A 847 -51.67 -4.97 23.48
CA ASN A 847 -51.03 -5.96 24.36
C ASN A 847 -49.51 -5.72 24.53
N GLN A 848 -49.00 -4.56 24.14
CA GLN A 848 -47.56 -4.22 24.18
C GLN A 848 -47.33 -3.02 25.10
N ALA A 849 -46.15 -2.95 25.72
CA ALA A 849 -45.71 -1.77 26.45
C ALA A 849 -44.81 -0.93 25.54
N ILE A 850 -45.04 0.38 25.50
CA ILE A 850 -44.19 1.33 24.79
C ILE A 850 -43.55 2.24 25.82
N VAL A 851 -42.22 2.25 25.86
CA VAL A 851 -41.42 3.18 26.65
C VAL A 851 -40.79 4.19 25.68
N GLY A 852 -41.30 5.42 25.68
CA GLY A 852 -40.81 6.50 24.83
C GLY A 852 -39.84 7.39 25.61
N THR A 853 -38.69 7.72 25.03
CA THR A 853 -37.64 8.52 25.67
C THR A 853 -37.12 9.58 24.70
N THR A 854 -36.95 10.81 25.18
CA THR A 854 -36.28 11.89 24.46
C THR A 854 -34.97 12.23 25.15
N PHE A 855 -33.88 12.11 24.40
CA PHE A 855 -32.54 12.49 24.80
C PHE A 855 -32.18 13.85 24.19
N LEU A 856 -31.80 14.81 25.01
CA LEU A 856 -31.13 16.04 24.58
C LEU A 856 -29.63 15.79 24.55
N LEU A 857 -29.04 15.97 23.37
CA LEU A 857 -27.61 15.83 23.16
C LEU A 857 -26.86 17.13 23.51
N PRO A 858 -25.59 17.05 23.93
CA PRO A 858 -24.66 18.19 24.01
C PRO A 858 -24.67 19.07 22.76
N ALA A 859 -24.68 18.47 21.56
CA ALA A 859 -24.78 19.17 20.28
C ALA A 859 -26.13 19.90 20.05
N GLY A 860 -27.12 19.67 20.91
CA GLY A 860 -28.43 20.29 20.88
C GLY A 860 -29.46 19.58 20.00
N ASN A 861 -29.09 18.50 19.32
CA ASN A 861 -30.03 17.58 18.68
C ASN A 861 -30.89 16.87 19.74
N LEU A 862 -32.10 16.47 19.33
CA LEU A 862 -32.90 15.50 20.05
C LEU A 862 -32.70 14.13 19.43
N TYR A 863 -32.47 13.12 20.26
CA TYR A 863 -32.53 11.72 19.88
C TYR A 863 -33.74 11.10 20.59
N ILE A 864 -34.75 10.68 19.84
CA ILE A 864 -36.04 10.23 20.36
C ILE A 864 -36.16 8.74 20.08
N VAL A 865 -36.42 7.93 21.11
CA VAL A 865 -36.44 6.47 21.02
C VAL A 865 -37.71 5.91 21.64
N ASP A 866 -38.40 5.05 20.89
CA ASP A 866 -39.53 4.25 21.37
C ASP A 866 -39.12 2.77 21.47
N TYR A 867 -39.18 2.23 22.68
CA TYR A 867 -39.01 0.79 22.95
C TYR A 867 -40.38 0.12 23.04
N THR A 868 -40.77 -0.63 22.00
CA THR A 868 -42.04 -1.36 21.95
C THR A 868 -41.82 -2.81 22.35
N ILE A 869 -42.21 -3.17 23.56
CA ILE A 869 -41.96 -4.45 24.22
C ILE A 869 -43.22 -5.32 24.17
N SER A 870 -43.08 -6.48 23.56
CA SER A 870 -44.16 -7.45 23.42
C SER A 870 -44.18 -8.48 24.58
N PRO A 871 -45.34 -9.11 24.85
CA PRO A 871 -45.48 -10.17 25.87
C PRO A 871 -44.51 -11.33 25.74
N SER A 872 -44.08 -11.62 24.51
CA SER A 872 -43.21 -12.74 24.18
C SER A 872 -41.73 -12.47 24.46
N GLY A 873 -41.39 -11.22 24.73
CA GLY A 873 -40.04 -10.70 24.91
C GLY A 873 -39.47 -9.99 23.70
N VAL A 874 -40.10 -10.05 22.51
CA VAL A 874 -39.61 -9.29 21.36
C VAL A 874 -39.73 -7.79 21.62
N MET A 875 -38.68 -7.03 21.32
CA MET A 875 -38.61 -5.58 21.53
C MET A 875 -38.22 -4.86 20.24
N ASN A 876 -39.11 -4.05 19.68
CA ASN A 876 -38.79 -3.13 18.59
C ASN A 876 -38.25 -1.82 19.16
N VAL A 877 -37.24 -1.26 18.51
CA VAL A 877 -36.60 0.02 18.84
C VAL A 877 -36.74 0.91 17.62
N SER A 878 -37.51 1.98 17.75
CA SER A 878 -37.62 3.02 16.71
C SER A 878 -36.93 4.29 17.20
N ALA A 879 -36.07 4.88 16.37
CA ALA A 879 -35.27 6.03 16.72
C ALA A 879 -35.39 7.16 15.69
N ARG A 880 -35.40 8.40 16.19
CA ARG A 880 -35.35 9.63 15.40
C ARG A 880 -34.24 10.53 15.92
N PHE A 881 -33.33 10.93 15.04
CA PHE A 881 -32.36 11.99 15.29
C PHE A 881 -32.87 13.27 14.61
N THR A 882 -32.97 14.38 15.35
CA THR A 882 -33.46 15.64 14.78
C THR A 882 -32.34 16.51 14.25
N SER A 883 -32.65 17.38 13.29
CA SER A 883 -31.74 18.44 12.84
C SER A 883 -31.34 19.38 13.97
N THR A 884 -30.09 19.86 13.96
CA THR A 884 -29.62 20.98 14.80
C THR A 884 -30.30 22.31 14.46
N GLU A 885 -30.98 22.43 13.32
CA GLU A 885 -31.67 23.66 12.87
C GLU A 885 -33.18 23.67 13.23
N LEU A 886 -33.68 22.62 13.89
CA LEU A 886 -35.09 22.49 14.28
C LEU A 886 -35.59 23.70 15.09
N SER A 887 -36.65 24.39 14.68
CA SER A 887 -37.21 25.51 15.46
C SER A 887 -38.07 25.04 16.64
N ALA A 888 -38.31 25.94 17.61
CA ALA A 888 -39.16 25.64 18.77
C ALA A 888 -40.62 25.32 18.38
N ALA A 889 -41.10 25.88 17.27
CA ALA A 889 -42.42 25.61 16.72
C ALA A 889 -42.52 24.24 16.06
N GLU A 890 -41.42 23.75 15.46
CA GLU A 890 -41.34 22.46 14.77
C GLU A 890 -40.99 21.29 15.70
N ALA A 891 -40.53 21.57 16.92
CA ALA A 891 -40.31 20.57 17.95
C ALA A 891 -41.66 20.10 18.52
N GLU A 892 -42.16 18.96 18.04
CA GLU A 892 -43.20 18.12 18.68
C GLU A 892 -42.65 17.51 19.98
N ALA A 893 -42.28 18.37 20.93
CA ALA A 893 -41.59 17.99 22.15
C ALA A 893 -42.34 18.53 23.39
N SER A 894 -42.20 17.83 24.52
CA SER A 894 -42.78 18.26 25.80
C SER A 894 -42.29 19.66 26.19
N GLU A 895 -43.05 20.37 27.02
CA GLU A 895 -42.66 21.70 27.52
C GLU A 895 -41.29 21.66 28.21
N ALA A 896 -41.01 20.60 28.98
CA ALA A 896 -39.70 20.34 29.58
C ALA A 896 -38.59 20.21 28.53
N THR A 897 -38.84 19.48 27.45
CA THR A 897 -37.88 19.34 26.34
C THR A 897 -37.66 20.65 25.61
N ARG A 898 -38.72 21.43 25.33
CA ARG A 898 -38.60 22.75 24.71
C ARG A 898 -37.76 23.70 25.55
N THR A 899 -38.04 23.76 26.85
CA THR A 899 -37.31 24.63 27.79
C THR A 899 -35.84 24.22 27.92
N ALA A 900 -35.53 22.93 27.87
CA ALA A 900 -34.15 22.43 27.92
C ALA A 900 -33.37 22.67 26.61
N THR A 901 -34.06 22.64 25.46
CA THR A 901 -33.42 22.67 24.12
C THR A 901 -33.21 24.09 23.58
N PHE A 902 -34.15 25.00 23.81
CA PHE A 902 -34.17 26.34 23.21
C PHE A 902 -33.74 27.42 24.22
N THR A 903 -32.49 27.35 24.67
CA THR A 903 -31.86 28.38 25.51
C THR A 903 -30.73 29.11 24.76
N PRO A 904 -30.39 30.37 25.11
CA PRO A 904 -29.34 31.12 24.40
C PRO A 904 -27.99 30.39 24.33
N GLY A 905 -27.56 29.74 25.41
CA GLY A 905 -26.32 28.95 25.43
C GLY A 905 -26.37 27.71 24.53
N LYS A 906 -27.56 27.14 24.32
CA LYS A 906 -27.77 25.99 23.42
C LYS A 906 -27.91 26.40 21.95
N GLU A 907 -28.38 27.61 21.68
CA GLU A 907 -28.46 28.15 20.31
C GLU A 907 -27.06 28.27 19.68
N ALA A 908 -26.08 28.75 20.45
CA ALA A 908 -24.68 28.82 19.99
C ALA A 908 -24.11 27.43 19.67
N ALA A 909 -24.27 26.46 20.57
CA ALA A 909 -23.79 25.09 20.36
C ALA A 909 -24.45 24.41 19.14
N ARG A 910 -25.75 24.64 18.93
CA ARG A 910 -26.48 24.11 17.77
C ARG A 910 -26.01 24.72 16.45
N LYS A 911 -25.75 26.03 16.45
CA LYS A 911 -25.23 26.74 15.27
C LYS A 911 -23.82 26.25 14.89
N GLU A 912 -22.97 25.98 15.87
CA GLU A 912 -21.65 25.39 15.63
C GLU A 912 -21.78 23.96 15.11
N ALA A 913 -22.58 23.13 15.77
CA ALA A 913 -22.80 21.74 15.38
C ALA A 913 -23.49 21.58 14.02
N SER A 914 -24.27 22.56 13.54
CA SER A 914 -24.96 22.47 12.23
C SER A 914 -24.01 22.41 11.04
N GLN A 915 -22.76 22.83 11.22
CA GLN A 915 -21.71 22.76 10.19
C GLN A 915 -20.90 21.46 10.24
N LEU A 916 -21.18 20.57 11.20
CA LEU A 916 -20.45 19.34 11.41
C LEU A 916 -21.16 18.13 10.81
N ASN A 917 -20.37 17.10 10.50
CA ASN A 917 -20.86 15.75 10.28
C ASN A 917 -20.84 14.96 11.59
N VAL A 918 -21.74 13.99 11.70
CA VAL A 918 -21.79 13.04 12.80
C VAL A 918 -20.99 11.80 12.39
N PRO A 919 -19.98 11.34 13.15
CA PRO A 919 -19.21 10.15 12.80
C PRO A 919 -20.08 8.90 12.60
N ARG A 920 -21.13 8.77 13.42
CA ARG A 920 -22.05 7.63 13.45
C ARG A 920 -23.40 8.07 14.01
N ILE A 921 -24.49 7.45 13.58
CA ILE A 921 -25.79 7.57 14.26
C ILE A 921 -26.26 6.16 14.59
N GLY A 922 -26.20 5.79 15.86
CA GLY A 922 -26.46 4.42 16.28
C GLY A 922 -26.73 4.27 17.78
N VAL A 923 -26.67 3.02 18.22
CA VAL A 923 -26.73 2.62 19.62
C VAL A 923 -25.64 1.59 19.92
N ARG A 924 -25.25 1.47 21.19
CA ARG A 924 -24.35 0.41 21.65
C ARG A 924 -24.86 -0.27 22.92
N PHE A 925 -24.44 -1.51 23.11
CA PHE A 925 -24.76 -2.33 24.29
C PHE A 925 -23.77 -3.50 24.40
N ARG A 926 -23.73 -4.15 25.57
CA ARG A 926 -22.86 -5.30 25.83
C ARG A 926 -23.69 -6.54 26.10
N LEU A 927 -23.30 -7.64 25.46
CA LEU A 927 -23.78 -8.98 25.72
C LEU A 927 -22.73 -9.77 26.52
N PRO A 928 -23.13 -10.81 27.27
CA PRO A 928 -22.18 -11.73 27.89
C PRO A 928 -21.17 -12.28 26.88
N ALA A 929 -19.89 -12.39 27.24
CA ALA A 929 -18.83 -12.95 26.38
C ALA A 929 -19.17 -14.31 25.77
N SER A 930 -20.00 -15.11 26.46
CA SER A 930 -20.47 -16.40 25.91
C SER A 930 -21.24 -16.26 24.59
N MET A 931 -21.84 -15.11 24.27
CA MET A 931 -22.56 -14.85 23.00
C MET A 931 -21.63 -14.45 21.87
N ASN A 932 -20.53 -15.19 21.72
CA ASN A 932 -19.42 -14.84 20.83
C ASN A 932 -19.69 -15.18 19.35
N THR A 933 -20.59 -16.12 19.05
CA THR A 933 -20.85 -16.54 17.66
C THR A 933 -21.73 -15.51 16.96
N VAL A 934 -21.20 -14.91 15.90
CA VAL A 934 -21.89 -13.90 15.08
C VAL A 934 -22.29 -14.51 13.75
N ARG A 935 -23.58 -14.39 13.40
CA ARG A 935 -24.09 -14.74 12.06
C ARG A 935 -24.90 -13.56 11.54
N TYR A 936 -24.72 -13.18 10.28
CA TYR A 936 -25.40 -12.02 9.73
C TYR A 936 -25.70 -12.17 8.24
N PHE A 937 -26.73 -11.47 7.78
CA PHE A 937 -27.06 -11.32 6.37
C PHE A 937 -26.85 -9.85 5.98
N GLY A 938 -25.72 -9.56 5.36
CA GLY A 938 -25.19 -8.21 5.07
C GLY A 938 -23.98 -8.30 4.14
N ARG A 939 -23.19 -7.23 4.00
CA ARG A 939 -21.94 -7.28 3.22
C ARG A 939 -20.81 -7.91 4.00
N GLY A 940 -19.97 -8.71 3.35
CA GLY A 940 -18.79 -9.36 3.96
C GLY A 940 -18.10 -10.35 3.02
N PRO A 941 -17.26 -11.27 3.53
CA PRO A 941 -16.92 -11.43 4.95
C PRO A 941 -15.95 -10.36 5.48
N GLU A 942 -15.24 -9.63 4.61
CA GLU A 942 -14.33 -8.57 5.01
C GLU A 942 -15.07 -7.33 5.53
N GLU A 943 -14.42 -6.64 6.47
CA GLU A 943 -14.85 -5.34 6.99
C GLU A 943 -15.02 -4.31 5.87
N ASN A 944 -16.12 -3.56 5.91
CA ASN A 944 -16.52 -2.60 4.87
C ASN A 944 -17.19 -1.35 5.44
N TYR A 945 -17.07 -0.23 4.71
CA TYR A 945 -17.61 1.09 5.08
C TYR A 945 -18.41 1.70 3.93
N TRP A 946 -19.12 2.79 4.20
CA TRP A 946 -20.00 3.44 3.23
C TRP A 946 -19.30 3.72 1.89
N ASP A 947 -18.06 4.22 1.93
CA ASP A 947 -17.22 4.53 0.78
C ASP A 947 -16.22 3.43 0.39
N ARG A 948 -16.23 2.27 1.08
CA ARG A 948 -15.37 1.11 0.79
C ARG A 948 -16.14 -0.20 0.98
N LYS A 949 -16.99 -0.54 0.01
CA LYS A 949 -17.85 -1.75 0.08
C LYS A 949 -18.14 -2.40 -1.26
N ALA A 950 -17.61 -1.90 -2.37
CA ALA A 950 -17.88 -2.46 -3.69
C ALA A 950 -17.33 -3.89 -3.82
N GLY A 951 -16.17 -4.15 -3.22
CA GLY A 951 -15.55 -5.49 -3.18
C GLY A 951 -16.19 -6.50 -2.21
N THR A 952 -17.21 -6.11 -1.44
CA THR A 952 -17.84 -7.00 -0.43
C THR A 952 -19.30 -7.30 -0.79
N PRO A 953 -19.65 -8.52 -1.23
CA PRO A 953 -21.02 -8.85 -1.63
C PRO A 953 -21.94 -9.05 -0.42
N VAL A 954 -23.23 -8.83 -0.63
CA VAL A 954 -24.28 -9.22 0.32
C VAL A 954 -24.41 -10.74 0.34
N GLY A 955 -24.29 -11.32 1.53
CA GLY A 955 -24.29 -12.77 1.73
C GLY A 955 -24.64 -13.15 3.16
N LEU A 956 -24.77 -14.46 3.39
CA LEU A 956 -24.92 -15.03 4.73
C LEU A 956 -23.54 -15.43 5.25
N TYR A 957 -23.06 -14.73 6.28
CA TYR A 957 -21.74 -14.93 6.85
C TYR A 957 -21.82 -15.39 8.30
N GLN A 958 -20.77 -16.06 8.75
CA GLN A 958 -20.59 -16.53 10.12
C GLN A 958 -19.16 -16.27 10.56
N SER A 959 -19.01 -15.72 11.76
CA SER A 959 -17.73 -15.42 12.41
C SER A 959 -17.88 -15.49 13.93
N THR A 960 -16.89 -14.99 14.66
CA THR A 960 -16.96 -14.72 16.10
C THR A 960 -16.60 -13.26 16.38
N ALA A 961 -17.03 -12.72 17.53
CA ALA A 961 -16.67 -11.35 17.89
C ALA A 961 -15.14 -11.18 18.11
N ASP A 962 -14.42 -12.28 18.40
CA ASP A 962 -12.95 -12.31 18.40
C ASP A 962 -12.37 -12.15 16.98
N GLN A 963 -12.94 -12.84 15.99
CA GLN A 963 -12.44 -12.86 14.61
C GLN A 963 -12.88 -11.66 13.77
N LEU A 964 -13.87 -10.89 14.22
CA LEU A 964 -14.28 -9.64 13.57
C LEU A 964 -13.34 -8.47 13.91
N TYR A 965 -12.41 -8.64 14.86
CA TYR A 965 -11.36 -7.66 15.13
C TYR A 965 -10.24 -7.75 14.09
N PHE A 966 -9.90 -6.63 13.46
CA PHE A 966 -8.72 -6.51 12.62
C PHE A 966 -7.61 -5.70 13.34
N PRO A 967 -6.39 -6.26 13.52
CA PRO A 967 -5.33 -5.62 14.30
C PRO A 967 -4.46 -4.66 13.47
N TYR A 968 -5.01 -3.50 13.09
CA TYR A 968 -4.21 -2.40 12.51
C TYR A 968 -3.04 -2.03 13.43
N VAL A 969 -1.86 -1.73 12.85
CA VAL A 969 -0.61 -1.44 13.59
C VAL A 969 -0.84 -0.44 14.73
N ARG A 970 -1.48 0.69 14.42
CA ARG A 970 -2.08 1.57 15.43
C ARG A 970 -3.56 1.17 15.61
N PRO A 971 -4.00 0.79 16.81
CA PRO A 971 -5.40 0.42 17.03
C PRO A 971 -6.39 1.56 16.74
N GLN A 972 -7.50 1.23 16.09
CA GLN A 972 -8.53 2.20 15.64
C GLN A 972 -9.87 1.53 15.33
N GLU A 973 -10.86 2.30 14.85
CA GLU A 973 -12.15 1.75 14.36
C GLU A 973 -11.93 0.60 13.37
N ASN A 974 -12.63 -0.51 13.60
CA ASN A 974 -12.52 -1.77 12.85
C ASN A 974 -13.78 -2.64 13.02
N GLY A 975 -13.89 -3.72 12.25
CA GLY A 975 -14.94 -4.73 12.31
C GLY A 975 -16.30 -4.31 11.75
N HIS A 976 -16.38 -3.19 11.04
CA HIS A 976 -17.64 -2.63 10.56
C HIS A 976 -18.21 -3.37 9.35
N HIS A 977 -19.54 -3.49 9.30
CA HIS A 977 -20.27 -4.19 8.23
C HIS A 977 -21.53 -3.42 7.83
N CYS A 978 -21.63 -3.06 6.54
CA CYS A 978 -22.74 -2.29 5.99
C CYS A 978 -23.86 -3.15 5.41
N ASP A 979 -24.97 -2.48 5.07
CA ASP A 979 -26.13 -3.04 4.35
C ASP A 979 -26.65 -4.35 5.00
N THR A 980 -26.72 -4.40 6.33
CA THR A 980 -27.13 -5.60 7.09
C THR A 980 -28.64 -5.63 7.29
N ARG A 981 -29.26 -6.77 6.97
CA ARG A 981 -30.70 -7.02 7.17
C ARG A 981 -30.96 -7.56 8.57
N TRP A 982 -30.09 -8.44 9.04
CA TRP A 982 -30.15 -9.01 10.37
C TRP A 982 -28.79 -9.55 10.79
N LEU A 983 -28.58 -9.62 12.09
CA LEU A 983 -27.45 -10.30 12.73
C LEU A 983 -27.92 -11.04 13.98
N SER A 984 -27.21 -12.09 14.37
CA SER A 984 -27.46 -12.83 15.61
C SER A 984 -26.16 -13.07 16.35
N LEU A 985 -26.22 -12.90 17.67
CA LEU A 985 -25.14 -13.19 18.61
C LEU A 985 -25.60 -14.32 19.53
N THR A 986 -24.93 -15.46 19.46
CA THR A 986 -25.36 -16.70 20.11
C THR A 986 -24.25 -17.33 20.92
N ALA A 987 -24.64 -18.04 21.98
CA ALA A 987 -23.72 -18.89 22.72
C ALA A 987 -23.54 -20.25 22.02
N GLY A 988 -22.58 -21.06 22.49
CA GLY A 988 -22.27 -22.37 21.89
C GLY A 988 -23.46 -23.34 21.82
N ASN A 989 -24.50 -23.15 22.64
CA ASN A 989 -25.74 -23.93 22.58
C ASN A 989 -26.77 -23.42 21.54
N GLY A 990 -26.44 -22.37 20.78
CA GLY A 990 -27.30 -21.74 19.77
C GLY A 990 -28.33 -20.75 20.33
N GLY A 991 -28.43 -20.59 21.65
CA GLY A 991 -29.32 -19.62 22.29
C GLY A 991 -28.68 -18.23 22.36
N GLY A 992 -29.43 -17.18 22.07
CA GLY A 992 -28.87 -15.85 21.89
C GLY A 992 -29.88 -14.78 21.55
N LEU A 993 -29.39 -13.72 20.91
CA LEU A 993 -30.17 -12.56 20.50
C LEU A 993 -30.07 -12.41 18.98
N LEU A 994 -31.21 -12.39 18.31
CA LEU A 994 -31.33 -11.99 16.90
C LEU A 994 -31.74 -10.53 16.85
N ILE A 995 -31.14 -9.78 15.95
CA ILE A 995 -31.40 -8.36 15.69
C ILE A 995 -31.84 -8.26 14.23
N VAL A 996 -33.06 -7.77 14.00
CA VAL A 996 -33.66 -7.65 12.66
C VAL A 996 -33.85 -6.17 12.34
N ALA A 997 -33.30 -5.70 11.23
CA ALA A 997 -33.48 -4.32 10.79
C ALA A 997 -34.90 -4.07 10.29
N ASP A 998 -35.44 -2.88 10.55
CA ASP A 998 -36.68 -2.43 9.91
C ASP A 998 -36.48 -2.18 8.41
N SER A 999 -35.25 -1.78 8.03
CA SER A 999 -34.78 -1.67 6.65
C SER A 999 -33.37 -2.27 6.49
N LEU A 1000 -32.33 -1.46 6.60
CA LEU A 1000 -30.93 -1.86 6.67
C LEU A 1000 -30.27 -1.15 7.86
N ILE A 1001 -29.35 -1.84 8.50
CA ILE A 1001 -28.48 -1.33 9.56
C ILE A 1001 -27.03 -1.60 9.20
N GLU A 1002 -26.12 -0.97 9.92
CA GLU A 1002 -24.69 -1.27 9.92
C GLU A 1002 -24.31 -1.74 11.33
N PHE A 1003 -23.23 -2.51 11.49
CA PHE A 1003 -22.84 -3.01 12.81
C PHE A 1003 -21.34 -3.21 13.02
N ASN A 1004 -20.96 -3.23 14.30
CA ASN A 1004 -19.71 -3.80 14.80
C ASN A 1004 -20.08 -4.79 15.93
N ALA A 1005 -19.33 -5.88 16.07
CA ALA A 1005 -19.50 -6.84 17.17
C ALA A 1005 -18.14 -7.38 17.61
N LEU A 1006 -17.58 -6.83 18.70
CA LEU A 1006 -16.20 -7.06 19.12
C LEU A 1006 -16.12 -7.43 20.60
N ARG A 1007 -15.01 -8.06 21.01
CA ARG A 1007 -14.68 -8.30 22.43
C ARG A 1007 -14.03 -7.10 23.10
N ASN A 1008 -14.15 -5.92 22.51
CA ASN A 1008 -13.49 -4.70 22.96
C ASN A 1008 -14.50 -3.55 22.99
N ALA A 1009 -14.26 -2.58 23.87
CA ALA A 1009 -15.02 -1.34 23.88
C ALA A 1009 -14.50 -0.39 22.80
N ILE A 1010 -15.33 0.54 22.31
CA ILE A 1010 -14.87 1.64 21.43
C ILE A 1010 -13.67 2.37 22.05
N GLU A 1011 -13.71 2.59 23.37
CA GLU A 1011 -12.66 3.25 24.14
C GLU A 1011 -11.33 2.48 24.14
N ASP A 1012 -11.34 1.17 23.85
CA ASP A 1012 -10.11 0.41 23.72
C ASP A 1012 -9.31 0.83 22.47
N PHE A 1013 -9.96 1.43 21.47
CA PHE A 1013 -9.34 1.84 20.20
C PHE A 1013 -9.16 3.35 20.06
N ASP A 1014 -9.67 4.14 21.01
CA ASP A 1014 -9.59 5.60 20.99
C ASP A 1014 -8.35 6.07 21.77
N ASP A 1015 -7.34 6.58 21.06
CA ASP A 1015 -6.06 6.98 21.66
C ASP A 1015 -6.22 8.03 22.78
N GLU A 1016 -7.23 8.90 22.73
CA GLU A 1016 -7.41 9.88 23.80
C GLU A 1016 -7.80 9.22 25.13
N GLU A 1017 -8.34 7.99 25.10
CA GLU A 1017 -8.63 7.20 26.30
C GLU A 1017 -7.39 6.47 26.85
N LYS A 1018 -6.28 6.43 26.10
CA LYS A 1018 -5.02 5.78 26.48
C LYS A 1018 -4.06 6.75 27.15
N THR A 1019 -4.54 7.41 28.20
CA THR A 1019 -3.83 8.48 28.92
C THR A 1019 -2.52 8.04 29.59
N HIS A 1020 -2.31 6.73 29.76
CA HIS A 1020 -1.08 6.17 30.32
C HIS A 1020 0.03 5.96 29.28
N LEU A 1021 -0.28 6.07 27.99
CA LEU A 1021 0.68 5.96 26.91
C LEU A 1021 1.25 7.35 26.55
N PRO A 1022 2.49 7.45 26.05
CA PRO A 1022 3.03 8.72 25.59
C PRO A 1022 2.34 9.19 24.29
N ARG A 1023 2.36 10.49 24.01
CA ARG A 1023 1.93 11.01 22.69
C ARG A 1023 2.98 10.68 21.62
N GLN A 1024 2.55 10.63 20.37
CA GLN A 1024 3.45 10.65 19.22
C GLN A 1024 3.98 12.08 19.02
N TRP A 1025 5.02 12.44 19.79
CA TRP A 1025 5.66 13.75 19.70
C TRP A 1025 6.70 13.78 18.58
N ASN A 1026 6.72 14.86 17.81
CA ASN A 1026 7.64 14.94 16.67
C ASN A 1026 9.11 15.20 17.05
N ASN A 1027 9.38 15.86 18.18
CA ASN A 1027 10.74 16.10 18.70
C ASN A 1027 11.77 16.69 17.70
N PHE A 1028 11.35 17.48 16.72
CA PHE A 1028 12.25 17.95 15.67
C PHE A 1028 13.32 18.94 16.12
N THR A 1029 13.06 19.67 17.22
CA THR A 1029 13.99 20.64 17.79
C THR A 1029 13.96 20.59 19.33
N PRO A 1030 15.01 21.05 20.01
CA PRO A 1030 15.01 21.19 21.47
C PRO A 1030 13.86 22.04 22.02
N GLU A 1031 13.46 23.08 21.28
CA GLU A 1031 12.34 23.96 21.65
C GLU A 1031 11.02 23.19 21.63
N MET A 1032 10.79 22.34 20.62
CA MET A 1032 9.59 21.49 20.57
C MET A 1032 9.54 20.51 21.73
N ILE A 1033 10.68 19.90 22.09
CA ILE A 1033 10.79 18.98 23.23
C ILE A 1033 10.47 19.70 24.55
N ALA A 1034 10.95 20.94 24.70
CA ALA A 1034 10.69 21.74 25.89
C ALA A 1034 9.24 22.25 25.99
N ASP A 1035 8.53 22.42 24.86
CA ASP A 1035 7.13 22.89 24.78
C ASP A 1035 6.10 21.74 24.71
N HIS A 1036 6.47 20.52 25.10
CA HIS A 1036 5.50 19.42 25.22
C HIS A 1036 4.36 19.80 26.19
N ASP A 1037 3.16 19.93 25.65
CA ASP A 1037 1.96 20.36 26.37
C ASP A 1037 0.82 19.37 26.12
N GLU A 1038 0.56 18.51 27.10
CA GLU A 1038 -0.51 17.52 27.05
C GLU A 1038 -1.90 18.13 26.88
N ALA A 1039 -2.13 19.34 27.38
CA ALA A 1039 -3.42 20.03 27.24
C ALA A 1039 -3.62 20.51 25.79
N LYS A 1040 -2.57 21.01 25.15
CA LYS A 1040 -2.62 21.38 23.71
C LYS A 1040 -2.67 20.15 22.79
N ALA A 1041 -2.12 19.01 23.19
CA ALA A 1041 -2.09 17.78 22.40
C ALA A 1041 -3.41 16.99 22.43
N LYS A 1042 -4.26 17.24 23.43
CA LYS A 1042 -5.54 16.57 23.62
C LYS A 1042 -6.43 16.67 22.38
N ASN A 1043 -6.97 15.53 21.93
CA ASN A 1043 -7.77 15.39 20.71
C ASN A 1043 -7.07 15.86 19.41
N ARG A 1044 -5.74 16.01 19.42
CA ARG A 1044 -4.96 16.41 18.23
C ARG A 1044 -3.88 15.41 17.88
N LEU A 1045 -3.11 15.00 18.88
CA LEU A 1045 -2.02 14.04 18.71
C LEU A 1045 -2.44 12.64 19.14
N ARG A 1046 -2.02 11.66 18.35
CA ARG A 1046 -2.13 10.22 18.62
C ARG A 1046 -1.26 9.83 19.82
N ARG A 1047 -1.51 8.64 20.36
CA ARG A 1047 -0.66 8.02 21.39
C ARG A 1047 0.24 6.95 20.75
N GLN A 1048 1.33 6.58 21.42
CA GLN A 1048 2.11 5.38 21.09
C GLN A 1048 1.31 4.15 21.51
N HIS A 1049 0.28 3.86 20.73
CA HIS A 1049 -0.74 2.85 20.98
C HIS A 1049 -0.54 1.69 20.01
N HIS A 1050 -0.45 0.49 20.55
CA HIS A 1050 0.06 -0.68 19.85
C HIS A 1050 -0.90 -1.87 19.95
N ILE A 1051 -0.76 -2.84 19.04
CA ILE A 1051 -1.64 -4.03 19.01
C ILE A 1051 -1.63 -4.84 20.32
N ASN A 1052 -0.52 -4.82 21.08
CA ASN A 1052 -0.41 -5.50 22.38
C ASN A 1052 -1.11 -4.74 23.53
N ASP A 1053 -1.59 -3.52 23.31
CA ASP A 1053 -2.43 -2.77 24.27
C ASP A 1053 -3.91 -3.17 24.20
N ILE A 1054 -4.29 -3.92 23.16
CA ILE A 1054 -5.64 -4.42 22.95
C ILE A 1054 -5.76 -5.84 23.51
N THR A 1055 -6.68 -6.03 24.45
CA THR A 1055 -6.98 -7.35 25.02
C THR A 1055 -8.49 -7.60 25.03
N PRO A 1056 -8.95 -8.81 24.67
CA PRO A 1056 -10.37 -9.15 24.74
C PRO A 1056 -10.92 -8.99 26.17
N ARG A 1057 -12.09 -8.36 26.28
CA ARG A 1057 -12.86 -8.15 27.51
C ARG A 1057 -13.83 -9.31 27.75
N ASP A 1058 -14.44 -9.36 28.93
CA ASP A 1058 -15.42 -10.37 29.37
C ASP A 1058 -16.85 -10.13 28.85
N PHE A 1059 -16.99 -9.30 27.82
CA PHE A 1059 -18.23 -9.03 27.10
C PHE A 1059 -18.03 -9.06 25.58
N VAL A 1060 -19.14 -9.12 24.84
CA VAL A 1060 -19.23 -8.73 23.44
C VAL A 1060 -19.92 -7.38 23.37
N GLU A 1061 -19.23 -6.35 22.89
CA GLU A 1061 -19.85 -5.06 22.62
C GLU A 1061 -20.39 -5.03 21.19
N VAL A 1062 -21.65 -4.62 21.06
CA VAL A 1062 -22.35 -4.54 19.79
C VAL A 1062 -22.74 -3.10 19.55
N CYS A 1063 -22.34 -2.56 18.42
CA CYS A 1063 -22.84 -1.30 17.89
C CYS A 1063 -23.81 -1.60 16.76
N ILE A 1064 -25.00 -1.00 16.80
CA ILE A 1064 -26.00 -1.08 15.74
C ILE A 1064 -26.27 0.34 15.26
N ASP A 1065 -26.05 0.57 13.97
CA ASP A 1065 -26.06 1.91 13.41
C ASP A 1065 -27.12 2.02 12.32
N LEU A 1066 -27.75 3.19 12.23
CA LEU A 1066 -28.36 3.61 10.98
C LEU A 1066 -27.26 3.64 9.90
N LYS A 1067 -26.21 4.41 10.21
CA LYS A 1067 -25.03 4.60 9.37
C LYS A 1067 -23.83 5.06 10.18
N GLN A 1068 -22.64 4.75 9.67
CA GLN A 1068 -21.35 5.34 10.01
C GLN A 1068 -20.77 6.05 8.78
N GLN A 1069 -20.10 7.20 8.99
CA GLN A 1069 -19.46 7.94 7.89
C GLN A 1069 -18.35 7.11 7.22
N GLY A 1070 -17.99 7.47 5.99
CA GLY A 1070 -16.89 6.83 5.25
C GLY A 1070 -15.53 6.91 5.96
N VAL A 1071 -14.54 6.18 5.44
CA VAL A 1071 -13.16 6.17 5.95
C VAL A 1071 -12.23 7.14 5.23
N ALA A 1072 -12.66 7.75 4.11
CA ALA A 1072 -11.80 8.59 3.27
C ALA A 1072 -10.54 7.85 2.78
N GLY A 1073 -9.48 8.55 2.42
CA GLY A 1073 -8.22 7.94 2.01
C GLY A 1073 -7.75 8.29 0.60
N TYR A 1074 -8.11 9.47 0.09
CA TYR A 1074 -7.32 10.07 -1.00
C TYR A 1074 -5.95 10.47 -0.47
N ASP A 1075 -5.91 11.15 0.68
CA ASP A 1075 -4.75 11.37 1.54
C ASP A 1075 -5.11 11.09 3.03
N SER A 1076 -4.11 11.23 3.92
CA SER A 1076 -4.27 11.13 5.38
C SER A 1076 -3.80 12.40 6.12
N TRP A 1077 -3.92 13.57 5.48
CA TRP A 1077 -3.46 14.86 6.03
C TRP A 1077 -4.40 16.03 5.70
N GLY A 1078 -5.61 15.76 5.22
CA GLY A 1078 -6.65 16.78 5.11
C GLY A 1078 -7.98 16.29 4.58
N ASP A 1079 -7.95 15.32 3.66
CA ASP A 1079 -9.16 14.88 2.98
C ASP A 1079 -10.17 14.20 3.92
N ARG A 1080 -11.45 14.40 3.60
CA ARG A 1080 -12.59 13.92 4.37
C ARG A 1080 -13.43 12.96 3.52
N PRO A 1081 -14.30 12.14 4.13
CA PRO A 1081 -15.30 11.41 3.37
C PRO A 1081 -16.09 12.39 2.49
N LEU A 1082 -16.37 11.97 1.25
CA LEU A 1082 -17.15 12.79 0.32
C LEU A 1082 -18.55 13.10 0.91
N PRO A 1083 -19.21 14.20 0.49
CA PRO A 1083 -20.52 14.57 1.02
C PRO A 1083 -21.59 13.47 0.95
N GLU A 1084 -21.57 12.63 -0.08
CA GLU A 1084 -22.46 11.47 -0.25
C GLU A 1084 -22.19 10.30 0.73
N HIS A 1085 -21.07 10.34 1.44
CA HIS A 1085 -20.63 9.35 2.42
C HIS A 1085 -20.50 9.95 3.84
N SER A 1086 -21.18 11.07 4.07
CA SER A 1086 -21.18 11.84 5.32
C SER A 1086 -22.57 11.91 5.96
N LEU A 1087 -22.64 12.22 7.26
CA LEU A 1087 -23.89 12.38 8.02
C LEU A 1087 -24.04 13.82 8.56
N PRO A 1088 -24.60 14.77 7.78
CA PRO A 1088 -24.78 16.14 8.25
C PRO A 1088 -25.67 16.24 9.50
N ALA A 1089 -25.20 16.94 10.53
CA ALA A 1089 -25.90 17.09 11.80
C ALA A 1089 -27.20 17.92 11.72
N ASN A 1090 -27.35 18.72 10.66
CA ASN A 1090 -28.51 19.57 10.41
C ASN A 1090 -29.65 18.86 9.64
N ARG A 1091 -29.66 17.52 9.62
CA ARG A 1091 -30.71 16.72 8.97
C ARG A 1091 -31.47 15.85 9.97
N ASN A 1092 -32.71 15.52 9.61
CA ASN A 1092 -33.52 14.56 10.36
C ASN A 1092 -33.24 13.14 9.85
N TYR A 1093 -33.02 12.20 10.77
CA TYR A 1093 -32.85 10.78 10.45
C TYR A 1093 -33.85 9.93 11.24
N ARG A 1094 -34.37 8.88 10.62
CA ARG A 1094 -35.29 7.90 11.24
C ARG A 1094 -34.86 6.50 10.89
N TRP A 1095 -34.88 5.61 11.87
CA TRP A 1095 -34.46 4.23 11.69
C TRP A 1095 -34.97 3.36 12.84
N GLY A 1096 -34.79 2.04 12.72
CA GLY A 1096 -35.19 1.12 13.76
C GLY A 1096 -34.75 -0.31 13.49
N PHE A 1097 -34.83 -1.12 14.55
CA PHE A 1097 -34.50 -2.54 14.53
C PHE A 1097 -35.26 -3.25 15.65
N THR A 1098 -35.25 -4.58 15.63
CA THR A 1098 -35.96 -5.41 16.60
C THR A 1098 -35.04 -6.44 17.22
N PHE A 1099 -35.06 -6.52 18.55
CA PHE A 1099 -34.49 -7.59 19.35
C PHE A 1099 -35.44 -8.78 19.48
N VAL A 1100 -34.94 -9.94 19.09
CA VAL A 1100 -35.69 -11.19 19.03
C VAL A 1100 -34.91 -12.28 19.79
N PRO A 1101 -35.33 -12.63 21.02
CA PRO A 1101 -34.78 -13.75 21.76
C PRO A 1101 -34.90 -15.06 20.98
N VAL A 1102 -33.81 -15.83 20.92
CA VAL A 1102 -33.74 -17.13 20.24
C VAL A 1102 -33.13 -18.18 21.16
N SER A 1103 -33.66 -19.40 21.12
CA SER A 1103 -33.14 -20.54 21.89
C SER A 1103 -32.27 -21.50 21.07
N SER A 1104 -32.26 -21.37 19.74
CA SER A 1104 -31.46 -22.20 18.85
C SER A 1104 -31.13 -21.50 17.52
N ALA A 1105 -30.15 -22.05 16.80
CA ALA A 1105 -29.80 -21.60 15.46
C ALA A 1105 -30.94 -21.78 14.43
N SER A 1106 -31.82 -22.77 14.60
CA SER A 1106 -32.98 -22.97 13.73
C SER A 1106 -34.04 -21.89 13.91
N GLU A 1107 -34.19 -21.36 15.13
CA GLU A 1107 -35.08 -20.22 15.38
C GLU A 1107 -34.59 -18.94 14.70
N VAL A 1108 -33.27 -18.70 14.65
CA VAL A 1108 -32.70 -17.52 13.96
C VAL A 1108 -33.16 -17.47 12.52
N GLN A 1109 -33.07 -18.58 11.79
CA GLN A 1109 -33.44 -18.64 10.37
C GLN A 1109 -34.94 -18.41 10.13
N ALA A 1110 -35.80 -18.93 11.00
CA ALA A 1110 -37.24 -18.75 10.87
C ALA A 1110 -37.67 -17.32 11.23
N LYS A 1111 -37.12 -16.78 12.32
CA LYS A 1111 -37.49 -15.46 12.87
C LYS A 1111 -36.89 -14.30 12.08
N SER A 1112 -35.73 -14.46 11.44
CA SER A 1112 -35.12 -13.40 10.61
C SER A 1112 -35.91 -13.05 9.35
N ARG A 1113 -36.86 -13.91 8.94
CA ARG A 1113 -37.73 -13.72 7.78
C ARG A 1113 -39.04 -13.00 8.10
N MET A 1114 -39.31 -12.69 9.37
CA MET A 1114 -40.53 -12.05 9.83
C MET A 1114 -40.39 -10.52 9.86
N THR A 1115 -41.53 -9.81 9.87
CA THR A 1115 -41.61 -8.38 10.20
C THR A 1115 -42.10 -8.17 11.62
N TYR A 1116 -41.52 -7.18 12.29
CA TYR A 1116 -41.76 -6.89 13.69
C TYR A 1116 -42.19 -5.42 13.81
N GLY A 1117 -43.51 -5.17 13.89
CA GLY A 1117 -44.10 -3.83 13.94
C GLY A 1117 -45.54 -3.79 13.40
N ASN A 1118 -46.30 -2.75 13.78
CA ASN A 1118 -47.61 -2.47 13.18
C ASN A 1118 -47.42 -1.60 11.94
N LYS A 1119 -47.82 -2.10 10.75
CA LYS A 1119 -48.07 -1.21 9.59
C LYS A 1119 -49.37 -0.45 9.82
N SER A 1120 -49.37 0.53 10.72
CA SER A 1120 -50.48 1.49 10.85
C SER A 1120 -49.93 2.89 10.60
N GLY A 1121 -50.11 3.39 9.37
CA GLY A 1121 -50.11 4.81 9.06
C GLY A 1121 -48.74 5.50 8.91
N SER A 1122 -47.97 5.16 7.87
CA SER A 1122 -47.03 6.12 7.29
C SER A 1122 -47.18 6.10 5.78
N SER A 1123 -47.74 7.17 5.21
CA SER A 1123 -47.75 7.41 3.76
C SER A 1123 -46.33 7.24 3.19
N PRO A 1124 -46.20 6.72 1.96
CA PRO A 1124 -44.89 6.58 1.33
C PRO A 1124 -44.26 7.97 1.21
N VAL A 1125 -43.15 8.18 1.91
CA VAL A 1125 -42.26 9.30 1.68
C VAL A 1125 -41.83 9.19 0.21
N LYS A 1126 -42.19 10.18 -0.60
CA LYS A 1126 -41.68 10.32 -1.96
C LYS A 1126 -40.17 10.28 -1.89
N LYS A 1127 -39.55 9.37 -2.65
CA LYS A 1127 -38.14 9.48 -3.02
C LYS A 1127 -37.93 10.88 -3.60
N GLN A 1128 -37.16 11.72 -2.92
CA GLN A 1128 -36.42 12.78 -3.58
C GLN A 1128 -35.07 12.17 -3.92
N ASP A 1129 -34.85 12.02 -5.22
CA ASP A 1129 -33.57 11.65 -5.82
C ASP A 1129 -32.48 12.68 -5.50
#